data_AF-A0A453TC67-F1
#
_entry.id   AF-A0A453TC67-F1
#
_cell.length_a   1.000
_cell.length_b   1.000
_cell.length_c   1.000
_cell.angle_alpha   90.00
_cell.angle_beta   90.00
_cell.angle_gamma   90.00
#
_symmetry.space_group_name_H-M   'P 1'
#
loop_
_entity.id
_entity.type
_entity.pdbx_description
1 polymer ?
#
loop_
_entity_poly.entity_id
_entity_poly.type
_entity_poly.pdbx_seq_one_letter_code
_entity_poly.pdbx_strand_id
1 'polypeptide(L)'
;VRGMMYYRKALELQAFLDNAKDDDLMKGYREIADMKESELMTECKAIADMKFTYVVSCQQYGIQKRSGDPCAHDILRLMTTYPSFRVAYIDEVEAPSQDRNKKTDKVYYSVLVKAAVTKSDDPGQSLDQVIYKIKLPGNAILGEGKPENQNHAIIFTRGECLQTIDMNQEHYMEEALKMRNLLEEFLEKHDGVRYPSILGVREHIFTGSVSSLAWFMSNQETSFVTIGQRVLANPLRVRFHYGHPDIFDRLFHLTRGGISKASKIINLSEDIFAGFNSTLREGNVTHHEYMQVGKGRDVGLNQISLFEAKIANGNGEQTLSRDIYRLGHRFDFFRMLSCYYTTIGFYFSTMITVWTVYAFLYGRLYLVLSGLDAALATGKRFVHNTPLQVALASESFVQLGFLMALPMMMEIGLERGFRTALSDFVLMQLQLASVFFTFSLGTKTHYYGRTLLHGGAEYRATGRGFVVFHAKFAENYRLYSRSHFVKGIELMILLVVYEIFGQTYRGAITYIFITVSMWFMVGTWLFAPFLFNPSGFEWQKIVDDWTDWNKWISNRGGIGVAPEKSWESWWDKEQGPLRHSGKRGTILEILLALRFFIYQYGLVYHLNITKQYNQSVLVYGFSWVVILVMLLVMKTVSVGRRRFSAEFQLVFRLIKGLIFITFISIIIILTAIAHMTVLDIFVCILAFMPTGWGLLLIAQAIKPVVEMVGLWGSVKALARGYEILMGLLLFTPIAFLAWFPFVSEFQTRMLFNQAFSRGLQISRILGGHKKDRATRNKE
;
A
#
# COMPACT_ATOMS: atom_id res chain seq x y z
N VAL A 1 -7.82 6.35 -23.33
CA VAL A 1 -8.89 6.32 -24.37
C VAL A 1 -8.33 6.06 -25.76
N ARG A 2 -7.42 6.89 -26.30
CA ARG A 2 -6.85 6.70 -27.65
C ARG A 2 -6.40 5.27 -27.94
N GLY A 3 -5.57 4.68 -27.07
CA GLY A 3 -5.09 3.31 -27.27
C GLY A 3 -6.19 2.25 -27.26
N MET A 4 -7.26 2.43 -26.47
CA MET A 4 -8.40 1.50 -26.46
C MET A 4 -9.20 1.54 -27.76
N MET A 5 -9.23 2.69 -28.41
CA MET A 5 -9.90 2.84 -29.70
C MET A 5 -9.09 2.25 -30.86
N TYR A 6 -7.87 1.73 -30.62
CA TYR A 6 -7.13 1.01 -31.64
C TYR A 6 -7.78 -0.31 -32.03
N TYR A 7 -8.61 -0.94 -31.18
CA TYR A 7 -9.41 -2.08 -31.61
C TYR A 7 -10.35 -1.73 -32.76
N ARG A 8 -11.08 -0.63 -32.63
CA ARG A 8 -11.95 -0.14 -33.70
C ARG A 8 -11.15 0.18 -34.96
N LYS A 9 -10.01 0.87 -34.83
CA LYS A 9 -9.17 1.19 -35.99
C LYS A 9 -8.59 -0.06 -36.66
N ALA A 10 -8.21 -1.07 -35.88
CA ALA A 10 -7.70 -2.33 -36.41
C ALA A 10 -8.79 -3.07 -37.18
N LEU A 11 -10.02 -3.10 -36.66
CA LEU A 11 -11.18 -3.67 -37.35
C LEU A 11 -11.57 -2.89 -38.61
N GLU A 12 -11.54 -1.55 -38.57
CA GLU A 12 -11.77 -0.70 -39.76
C GLU A 12 -10.74 -1.00 -40.87
N LEU A 13 -9.46 -1.14 -40.49
CA LEU A 13 -8.39 -1.48 -41.43
C LEU A 13 -8.54 -2.90 -41.98
N GLN A 14 -8.85 -3.88 -41.14
CA GLN A 14 -9.08 -5.26 -41.58
C GLN A 14 -10.28 -5.36 -42.53
N ALA A 15 -11.40 -4.72 -42.19
CA ALA A 15 -12.57 -4.66 -43.05
C ALA A 15 -12.27 -3.98 -44.39
N PHE A 16 -11.44 -2.93 -44.38
CA PHE A 16 -10.98 -2.30 -45.62
C PHE A 16 -10.15 -3.28 -46.45
N LEU A 17 -9.20 -3.99 -45.87
CA LEU A 17 -8.36 -4.94 -46.60
C LEU A 17 -9.17 -6.12 -47.16
N ASP A 18 -10.24 -6.54 -46.48
CA ASP A 18 -11.11 -7.63 -46.93
C ASP A 18 -12.06 -7.20 -48.06
N ASN A 19 -12.47 -5.93 -48.10
CA ASN A 19 -13.50 -5.42 -49.03
C ASN A 19 -12.98 -4.49 -50.14
N ALA A 20 -11.77 -3.94 -50.01
CA ALA A 20 -11.22 -3.00 -50.98
C ALA A 20 -10.89 -3.67 -52.31
N LYS A 21 -11.19 -2.99 -53.41
CA LYS A 21 -10.77 -3.38 -54.76
C LYS A 21 -9.33 -2.94 -55.00
N ASP A 22 -8.69 -3.50 -56.03
CA ASP A 22 -7.28 -3.20 -56.38
C ASP A 22 -6.99 -1.69 -56.49
N ASP A 23 -7.88 -0.92 -57.12
CA ASP A 23 -7.73 0.54 -57.25
C ASP A 23 -7.72 1.26 -55.89
N ASP A 24 -8.53 0.80 -54.94
CA ASP A 24 -8.62 1.37 -53.61
C ASP A 24 -7.43 0.93 -52.73
N LEU A 25 -6.96 -0.31 -52.90
CA LEU A 25 -5.72 -0.79 -52.27
C LEU A 25 -4.50 0.00 -52.74
N MET A 26 -4.43 0.34 -54.04
CA MET A 26 -3.32 1.11 -54.63
C MET A 26 -3.29 2.57 -54.16
N LYS A 27 -4.45 3.21 -53.94
CA LYS A 27 -4.54 4.54 -53.29
C LYS A 27 -4.14 4.48 -51.81
N GLY A 28 -4.46 3.36 -51.17
CA GLY A 28 -4.08 3.06 -49.79
C GLY A 28 -5.06 3.61 -48.76
N TYR A 29 -5.11 2.91 -47.61
CA TYR A 29 -6.10 3.14 -46.54
C TYR A 29 -6.13 4.59 -46.02
N ARG A 30 -4.98 5.25 -45.87
CA ARG A 30 -4.91 6.61 -45.28
C ARG A 30 -5.58 7.65 -46.16
N GLU A 31 -5.34 7.60 -47.47
CA GLU A 31 -5.96 8.54 -48.39
C GLU A 31 -7.48 8.37 -48.42
N ILE A 32 -7.96 7.12 -48.46
CA ILE A 32 -9.39 6.81 -48.49
C ILE A 32 -10.08 7.11 -47.14
N ALA A 33 -9.39 6.89 -46.02
CA ALA A 33 -9.93 7.19 -44.68
C ALA A 33 -10.18 8.68 -44.44
N ASP A 34 -9.38 9.54 -45.09
CA ASP A 34 -9.52 10.99 -45.03
C ASP A 34 -10.59 11.54 -46.00
N MET A 35 -11.08 10.72 -46.95
CA MET A 35 -12.20 11.07 -47.82
C MET A 35 -13.52 11.06 -47.03
N LYS A 36 -14.18 12.23 -46.95
CA LYS A 36 -15.45 12.39 -46.22
C LYS A 36 -16.61 11.57 -46.78
N GLU A 37 -16.56 11.16 -48.04
CA GLU A 37 -17.67 10.53 -48.78
C GLU A 37 -17.27 9.19 -49.44
N SER A 38 -16.45 8.37 -48.77
CA SER A 38 -16.19 7.00 -49.24
C SER A 38 -17.26 6.02 -48.73
N GLU A 39 -18.01 5.42 -49.66
CA GLU A 39 -19.01 4.38 -49.38
C GLU A 39 -18.34 3.15 -48.73
N LEU A 40 -17.20 2.70 -49.29
CA LEU A 40 -16.38 1.61 -48.75
C LEU A 40 -15.97 1.88 -47.29
N MET A 41 -15.51 3.10 -46.99
CA MET A 41 -15.10 3.45 -45.63
C MET A 41 -16.29 3.50 -44.66
N THR A 42 -17.48 3.87 -45.17
CA THR A 42 -18.72 3.87 -44.38
C THR A 42 -19.12 2.44 -44.01
N GLU A 43 -19.02 1.50 -44.96
CA GLU A 43 -19.26 0.08 -44.72
C GLU A 43 -18.24 -0.51 -43.73
N CYS A 44 -16.94 -0.23 -43.91
CA CYS A 44 -15.89 -0.69 -43.00
C CYS A 44 -16.12 -0.21 -41.56
N LYS A 45 -16.51 1.07 -41.38
CA LYS A 45 -16.86 1.63 -40.07
C LYS A 45 -18.09 0.94 -39.46
N ALA A 46 -19.11 0.63 -40.27
CA ALA A 46 -20.29 -0.09 -39.81
C ALA A 46 -19.95 -1.50 -39.32
N ILE A 47 -19.08 -2.23 -40.05
CA ILE A 47 -18.58 -3.55 -39.62
C ILE A 47 -17.83 -3.45 -38.29
N ALA A 48 -16.92 -2.48 -38.15
CA ALA A 48 -16.18 -2.27 -36.91
C ALA A 48 -17.11 -1.95 -35.73
N ASP A 49 -18.14 -1.12 -35.95
CA ASP A 49 -19.12 -0.74 -34.92
C ASP A 49 -20.07 -1.89 -34.54
N MET A 50 -20.30 -2.86 -35.43
CA MET A 50 -21.03 -4.10 -35.09
C MET A 50 -20.18 -5.06 -34.24
N LYS A 51 -18.86 -5.07 -34.43
CA LYS A 51 -17.95 -6.03 -33.79
C LYS A 51 -17.35 -5.53 -32.48
N PHE A 52 -17.25 -4.22 -32.28
CA PHE A 52 -16.63 -3.63 -31.11
C PHE A 52 -17.47 -2.51 -30.50
N THR A 53 -17.63 -2.54 -29.18
CA THR A 53 -18.26 -1.47 -28.41
C THR A 53 -17.43 -1.17 -27.17
N TYR A 54 -17.18 0.10 -26.91
CA TYR A 54 -16.41 0.54 -25.75
C TYR A 54 -17.30 1.31 -24.76
N VAL A 55 -17.55 0.70 -23.60
CA VAL A 55 -18.35 1.28 -22.52
C VAL A 55 -17.43 1.66 -21.37
N VAL A 56 -17.42 2.94 -21.03
CA VAL A 56 -16.72 3.45 -19.85
C VAL A 56 -17.72 3.71 -18.74
N SER A 57 -17.47 3.16 -17.56
CA SER A 57 -18.26 3.50 -16.38
C SER A 57 -17.66 4.73 -15.67
N CYS A 58 -18.48 5.76 -15.51
CA CYS A 58 -18.20 6.98 -14.76
C CYS A 58 -19.36 7.25 -13.79
N GLN A 59 -19.42 6.54 -12.65
CA GLN A 59 -20.53 6.65 -11.68
C GLN A 59 -20.93 8.09 -11.30
N GLN A 60 -19.98 9.04 -11.24
CA GLN A 60 -20.22 10.44 -10.84
C GLN A 60 -20.67 11.36 -11.98
N TYR A 61 -20.68 10.90 -13.24
CA TYR A 61 -20.91 11.77 -14.40
C TYR A 61 -22.24 12.54 -14.33
N GLY A 62 -23.31 11.90 -13.86
CA GLY A 62 -24.61 12.56 -13.71
C GLY A 62 -24.59 13.74 -12.73
N ILE A 63 -23.88 13.61 -11.62
CA ILE A 63 -23.71 14.69 -10.63
C ILE A 63 -22.80 15.78 -11.19
N GLN A 64 -21.65 15.40 -11.76
CA GLN A 64 -20.69 16.31 -12.39
C GLN A 64 -21.34 17.15 -13.50
N LYS A 65 -22.21 16.53 -14.30
CA LYS A 65 -22.99 17.22 -15.33
C LYS A 65 -23.91 18.27 -14.72
N ARG A 66 -24.68 17.91 -13.68
CA ARG A 66 -25.59 18.85 -13.01
C ARG A 66 -24.86 20.00 -12.31
N SER A 67 -23.66 19.76 -11.79
CA SER A 67 -22.85 20.78 -11.12
C SER A 67 -22.00 21.63 -12.07
N GLY A 68 -22.01 21.36 -13.37
CA GLY A 68 -21.16 22.07 -14.35
C GLY A 68 -19.67 21.80 -14.17
N ASP A 69 -19.28 20.64 -13.65
CA ASP A 69 -17.89 20.27 -13.38
C ASP A 69 -17.08 20.21 -14.70
N PRO A 70 -15.85 20.77 -14.77
CA PRO A 70 -14.98 20.65 -15.94
C PRO A 70 -14.76 19.20 -16.40
N CYS A 71 -14.71 18.23 -15.47
CA CYS A 71 -14.58 16.82 -15.82
C CYS A 71 -15.74 16.28 -16.67
N ALA A 72 -16.97 16.77 -16.46
CA ALA A 72 -18.10 16.38 -17.30
C ALA A 72 -17.95 16.91 -18.74
N HIS A 73 -17.38 18.10 -18.91
CA HIS A 73 -17.08 18.69 -20.21
C HIS A 73 -15.99 17.90 -20.94
N ASP A 74 -14.95 17.46 -20.22
CA ASP A 74 -13.89 16.61 -20.78
C ASP A 74 -14.43 15.24 -21.22
N ILE A 75 -15.31 14.62 -20.42
CA ILE A 75 -15.97 13.35 -20.78
C ILE A 75 -16.85 13.53 -22.03
N LEU A 76 -17.61 14.64 -22.10
CA LEU A 76 -18.40 14.97 -23.28
C LEU A 76 -17.52 15.17 -24.52
N ARG A 77 -16.40 15.89 -24.38
CA ARG A 77 -15.42 16.05 -25.44
C ARG A 77 -14.88 14.70 -25.93
N LEU A 78 -14.61 13.76 -25.03
CA LEU A 78 -14.19 12.40 -25.40
C LEU A 78 -15.28 11.66 -26.18
N MET A 79 -16.54 11.73 -25.73
CA MET A 79 -17.67 11.14 -26.46
C MET A 79 -17.81 11.74 -27.87
N THR A 80 -17.62 13.05 -28.04
CA THR A 80 -17.67 13.70 -29.37
C THR A 80 -16.48 13.35 -30.25
N THR A 81 -15.30 13.12 -29.66
CA THR A 81 -14.08 12.76 -30.39
C THR A 81 -14.10 11.31 -30.88
N TYR A 82 -14.75 10.42 -30.13
CA TYR A 82 -14.81 8.98 -30.42
C TYR A 82 -16.26 8.51 -30.52
N PRO A 83 -16.86 8.44 -31.72
CA PRO A 83 -18.29 8.17 -31.91
C PRO A 83 -18.79 6.84 -31.33
N SER A 84 -17.94 5.84 -31.15
CA SER A 84 -18.29 4.53 -30.57
C SER A 84 -18.04 4.44 -29.05
N PHE A 85 -17.52 5.51 -28.46
CA PHE A 85 -17.34 5.63 -27.01
C PHE A 85 -18.70 5.86 -26.35
N ARG A 86 -19.00 5.06 -25.33
CA ARG A 86 -20.24 5.15 -24.55
C ARG A 86 -19.89 5.38 -23.08
N VAL A 87 -20.68 6.17 -22.39
CA VAL A 87 -20.51 6.39 -20.95
C VAL A 87 -21.70 5.83 -20.20
N ALA A 88 -21.43 4.94 -19.26
CA ALA A 88 -22.39 4.45 -18.29
C ALA A 88 -22.19 5.18 -16.96
N TYR A 89 -23.26 5.60 -16.29
CA TYR A 89 -23.18 6.23 -14.96
C TYR A 89 -24.38 5.87 -14.10
N ILE A 90 -24.28 6.20 -12.80
CA ILE A 90 -25.38 6.04 -11.85
C ILE A 90 -26.03 7.41 -11.65
N ASP A 91 -27.32 7.49 -11.92
CA ASP A 91 -28.12 8.70 -11.74
C ASP A 91 -28.93 8.60 -10.46
N GLU A 92 -28.64 9.47 -9.49
CA GLU A 92 -29.43 9.64 -8.28
C GLU A 92 -30.44 10.78 -8.49
N VAL A 93 -31.73 10.46 -8.32
CA VAL A 93 -32.85 11.38 -8.50
C VAL A 93 -33.75 11.33 -7.27
N GLU A 94 -34.16 12.49 -6.77
CA GLU A 94 -35.17 12.58 -5.72
C GLU A 94 -36.57 12.44 -6.34
N ALA A 95 -37.35 11.49 -5.83
CA ALA A 95 -38.74 11.25 -6.23
C ALA A 95 -39.68 11.42 -5.02
N PRO A 96 -40.97 11.71 -5.22
CA PRO A 96 -41.94 11.72 -4.12
C PRO A 96 -41.96 10.36 -3.42
N SER A 97 -41.86 10.35 -2.08
CA SER A 97 -41.92 9.09 -1.33
C SER A 97 -43.34 8.54 -1.31
N GLN A 98 -43.48 7.22 -1.31
CA GLN A 98 -44.75 6.55 -1.03
C GLN A 98 -45.03 6.44 0.49
N ASP A 99 -44.05 6.71 1.34
CA ASP A 99 -44.19 6.73 2.78
C ASP A 99 -44.73 8.10 3.24
N ARG A 100 -45.87 8.10 3.96
CA ARG A 100 -46.50 9.34 4.45
C ARG A 100 -45.60 10.14 5.40
N ASN A 101 -44.60 9.48 6.02
CA ASN A 101 -43.68 10.11 6.97
C ASN A 101 -42.42 10.72 6.32
N LYS A 102 -42.23 10.52 5.01
CA LYS A 102 -41.05 11.00 4.29
C LYS A 102 -41.49 11.76 3.05
N LYS A 103 -40.96 12.95 2.79
CA LYS A 103 -41.41 13.75 1.63
C LYS A 103 -40.79 13.26 0.30
N THR A 104 -39.56 12.76 0.34
CA THR A 104 -38.80 12.34 -0.85
C THR A 104 -38.03 11.05 -0.60
N ASP A 105 -37.97 10.21 -1.63
CA ASP A 105 -37.09 9.04 -1.71
C ASP A 105 -36.05 9.19 -2.82
N LYS A 106 -34.87 8.64 -2.56
CA LYS A 106 -33.80 8.58 -3.55
C LYS A 106 -34.00 7.37 -4.43
N VAL A 107 -34.16 7.61 -5.74
CA VAL A 107 -34.26 6.59 -6.76
C VAL A 107 -33.00 6.59 -7.58
N TYR A 108 -32.47 5.39 -7.83
CA TYR A 108 -31.22 5.19 -8.54
C TYR A 108 -31.49 4.59 -9.91
N TYR A 109 -30.75 5.07 -10.93
CA TYR A 109 -30.80 4.53 -12.28
C TYR A 109 -29.40 4.22 -12.78
N SER A 110 -29.25 3.16 -13.58
CA SER A 110 -28.09 2.98 -14.44
C SER A 110 -28.41 3.56 -15.81
N VAL A 111 -27.58 4.49 -16.28
CA VAL A 111 -27.83 5.27 -17.49
C VAL A 111 -26.68 5.08 -18.46
N LEU A 112 -27.00 4.89 -19.74
CA LEU A 112 -26.04 4.87 -20.84
C LEU A 112 -26.24 6.10 -21.73
N VAL A 113 -25.16 6.83 -22.01
CA VAL A 113 -25.16 7.99 -22.91
C VAL A 113 -24.14 7.85 -24.03
N LYS A 114 -24.38 8.61 -25.11
CA LYS A 114 -23.44 8.86 -26.22
C LYS A 114 -23.46 10.32 -26.62
N ALA A 115 -22.47 10.77 -27.39
CA ALA A 115 -22.56 12.07 -28.06
C ALA A 115 -23.67 12.06 -29.14
N ALA A 116 -24.42 13.14 -29.21
CA ALA A 116 -25.35 13.42 -30.30
C ALA A 116 -24.59 13.70 -31.60
N VAL A 117 -25.12 13.21 -32.72
CA VAL A 117 -24.48 13.32 -34.06
C VAL A 117 -24.77 14.68 -34.71
N THR A 118 -25.86 15.34 -34.33
CA THR A 118 -26.27 16.67 -34.80
C THR A 118 -26.29 17.64 -33.62
N LYS A 119 -25.74 18.86 -33.81
CA LYS A 119 -26.09 19.98 -32.92
C LYS A 119 -27.59 20.23 -33.11
N SER A 120 -28.37 20.08 -32.05
CA SER A 120 -29.74 20.57 -32.06
C SER A 120 -29.71 22.09 -32.20
N ASP A 121 -30.49 22.66 -33.12
CA ASP A 121 -30.70 24.11 -33.21
C ASP A 121 -31.49 24.67 -32.00
N ASP A 122 -31.94 23.80 -31.09
CA ASP A 122 -32.63 24.15 -29.85
C ASP A 122 -31.64 24.57 -28.74
N PRO A 123 -31.74 25.81 -28.22
CA PRO A 123 -30.95 26.27 -27.09
C PRO A 123 -31.42 25.58 -25.80
N GLY A 124 -30.75 24.48 -25.44
CA GLY A 124 -30.99 23.76 -24.18
C GLY A 124 -30.73 22.25 -24.22
N GLN A 125 -30.62 21.65 -25.42
CA GLN A 125 -30.28 20.24 -25.53
C GLN A 125 -28.77 20.03 -25.34
N SER A 126 -28.44 19.22 -24.34
CA SER A 126 -27.07 18.83 -24.04
C SER A 126 -26.58 17.85 -25.11
N LEU A 127 -25.33 17.98 -25.55
CA LEU A 127 -24.73 17.14 -26.60
C LEU A 127 -24.61 15.65 -26.20
N ASP A 128 -24.94 15.27 -24.96
CA ASP A 128 -25.05 13.89 -24.53
C ASP A 128 -26.49 13.37 -24.63
N GLN A 129 -26.69 12.39 -25.50
CA GLN A 129 -27.96 11.70 -25.69
C GLN A 129 -28.04 10.47 -24.78
N VAL A 130 -29.10 10.39 -23.97
CA VAL A 130 -29.45 9.18 -23.20
C VAL A 130 -29.97 8.10 -24.14
N ILE A 131 -29.34 6.93 -24.09
CA ILE A 131 -29.74 5.74 -24.88
C ILE A 131 -30.64 4.84 -24.04
N TYR A 132 -30.19 4.51 -22.83
CA TYR A 132 -30.91 3.64 -21.91
C TYR A 132 -30.91 4.25 -20.52
N LYS A 133 -32.02 4.07 -19.79
CA LYS A 133 -32.17 4.44 -18.38
C LYS A 133 -32.90 3.32 -17.65
N ILE A 134 -32.18 2.57 -16.83
CA ILE A 134 -32.69 1.38 -16.15
C ILE A 134 -32.77 1.68 -14.65
N LYS A 135 -33.96 1.52 -14.06
CA LYS A 135 -34.16 1.72 -12.63
C LYS A 135 -33.45 0.62 -11.83
N LEU A 136 -32.66 1.02 -10.85
CA LEU A 136 -31.94 0.12 -9.94
C LEU A 136 -32.78 -0.15 -8.68
N PRO A 137 -32.60 -1.32 -8.02
CA PRO A 137 -33.34 -1.66 -6.80
C PRO A 137 -32.95 -0.81 -5.58
N GLY A 138 -31.84 -0.07 -5.65
CA GLY A 138 -31.34 0.80 -4.58
C GLY A 138 -29.99 1.41 -4.94
N ASN A 139 -29.30 1.94 -3.95
CA ASN A 139 -27.94 2.46 -4.14
C ASN A 139 -27.00 1.31 -4.53
N ALA A 140 -26.47 1.36 -5.76
CA ALA A 140 -25.57 0.34 -6.28
C ALA A 140 -24.14 0.48 -5.75
N ILE A 141 -23.76 1.64 -5.21
CA ILE A 141 -22.41 1.87 -4.67
C ILE A 141 -22.31 1.33 -3.24
N LEU A 142 -21.73 0.14 -3.11
CA LEU A 142 -21.58 -0.55 -1.83
C LEU A 142 -20.19 -0.31 -1.22
N GLY A 143 -19.12 -0.60 -1.97
CA GLY A 143 -17.73 -0.48 -1.52
C GLY A 143 -16.94 0.60 -2.26
N GLU A 144 -15.75 0.22 -2.73
CA GLU A 144 -14.73 1.11 -3.30
C GLU A 144 -15.07 1.65 -4.71
N GLY A 145 -16.08 1.11 -5.37
CA GLY A 145 -16.64 1.63 -6.62
C GLY A 145 -16.23 0.89 -7.88
N LYS A 146 -15.02 0.31 -7.97
CA LYS A 146 -14.59 -0.46 -9.17
C LYS A 146 -15.51 -1.65 -9.49
N PRO A 147 -15.83 -2.56 -8.55
CA PRO A 147 -16.72 -3.68 -8.87
C PRO A 147 -18.16 -3.22 -9.18
N GLU A 148 -18.63 -2.16 -8.51
CA GLU A 148 -19.95 -1.59 -8.77
C GLU A 148 -20.02 -0.96 -10.17
N ASN A 149 -18.99 -0.22 -10.57
CA ASN A 149 -18.83 0.36 -11.91
C ASN A 149 -18.89 -0.71 -13.00
N GLN A 150 -18.15 -1.81 -12.84
CA GLN A 150 -18.16 -2.91 -13.78
C GLN A 150 -19.53 -3.59 -13.83
N ASN A 151 -20.11 -3.93 -12.68
CA ASN A 151 -21.36 -4.68 -12.60
C ASN A 151 -22.58 -3.89 -13.08
N HIS A 152 -22.68 -2.59 -12.84
CA HIS A 152 -23.81 -1.82 -13.37
C HIS A 152 -23.65 -1.55 -14.87
N ALA A 153 -22.42 -1.43 -15.38
CA ALA A 153 -22.17 -1.12 -16.78
C ALA A 153 -22.25 -2.34 -17.70
N ILE A 154 -22.05 -3.56 -17.16
CA ILE A 154 -21.99 -4.79 -17.96
C ILE A 154 -23.27 -5.05 -18.77
N ILE A 155 -24.44 -4.62 -18.30
CA ILE A 155 -25.73 -4.77 -19.00
C ILE A 155 -25.77 -4.01 -20.34
N PHE A 156 -24.94 -2.98 -20.49
CA PHE A 156 -24.83 -2.16 -21.71
C PHE A 156 -23.81 -2.70 -22.71
N THR A 157 -23.01 -3.70 -22.32
CA THR A 157 -22.07 -4.38 -23.21
C THR A 157 -22.79 -5.36 -24.15
N ARG A 158 -22.17 -5.66 -25.29
CA ARG A 158 -22.67 -6.56 -26.33
C ARG A 158 -21.56 -7.49 -26.80
N GLY A 159 -21.92 -8.57 -27.50
CA GLY A 159 -20.99 -9.61 -27.95
C GLY A 159 -20.84 -10.80 -27.00
N GLU A 160 -20.05 -11.78 -27.42
CA GLU A 160 -19.76 -13.02 -26.69
C GLU A 160 -18.57 -12.88 -25.75
N CYS A 161 -17.64 -11.97 -26.07
CA CYS A 161 -16.43 -11.74 -25.30
C CYS A 161 -16.49 -10.36 -24.62
N LEU A 162 -15.91 -10.26 -23.42
CA LEU A 162 -15.86 -9.01 -22.65
C LEU A 162 -14.44 -8.81 -22.11
N GLN A 163 -13.79 -7.71 -22.46
CA GLN A 163 -12.51 -7.34 -21.87
C GLN A 163 -12.72 -6.29 -20.77
N THR A 164 -12.08 -6.52 -19.62
CA THR A 164 -12.02 -5.54 -18.54
C THR A 164 -10.67 -4.84 -18.57
N ILE A 165 -10.68 -3.51 -18.61
CA ILE A 165 -9.43 -2.75 -18.74
C ILE A 165 -9.41 -1.54 -17.83
N ASP A 166 -8.30 -1.34 -17.12
CA ASP A 166 -8.10 -0.19 -16.26
C ASP A 166 -7.81 1.08 -17.08
N MET A 167 -8.17 2.25 -16.56
CA MET A 167 -8.03 3.52 -17.28
C MET A 167 -6.57 3.93 -17.57
N ASN A 168 -5.60 3.39 -16.82
CA ASN A 168 -4.16 3.58 -17.01
C ASN A 168 -3.51 2.53 -17.92
N GLN A 169 -4.31 1.67 -18.54
CA GLN A 169 -3.83 0.76 -19.58
C GLN A 169 -4.05 1.37 -20.96
N GLU A 170 -3.31 0.91 -21.95
CA GLU A 170 -3.54 1.23 -23.35
C GLU A 170 -3.00 0.12 -24.27
N HIS A 171 -3.64 -0.07 -25.41
CA HIS A 171 -3.11 -0.94 -26.46
C HIS A 171 -2.16 -0.19 -27.38
N TYR A 172 -1.21 -0.93 -27.93
CA TYR A 172 -0.50 -0.55 -29.14
C TYR A 172 -1.33 -0.97 -30.37
N MET A 173 -1.18 -0.28 -31.49
CA MET A 173 -2.00 -0.54 -32.69
C MET A 173 -1.74 -1.94 -33.24
N GLU A 174 -0.48 -2.34 -33.27
CA GLU A 174 0.00 -3.66 -33.67
C GLU A 174 -0.53 -4.79 -32.79
N GLU A 175 -0.73 -4.54 -31.49
CA GLU A 175 -1.32 -5.52 -30.57
C GLU A 175 -2.82 -5.67 -30.81
N ALA A 176 -3.51 -4.58 -31.18
CA ALA A 176 -4.94 -4.61 -31.46
C ALA A 176 -5.30 -5.50 -32.66
N LEU A 177 -4.40 -5.63 -33.65
CA LEU A 177 -4.60 -6.51 -34.82
C LEU A 177 -4.64 -8.00 -34.44
N LYS A 178 -3.98 -8.38 -33.34
CA LYS A 178 -3.89 -9.77 -32.86
C LYS A 178 -5.14 -10.22 -32.09
N MET A 179 -6.07 -9.32 -31.80
CA MET A 179 -7.28 -9.63 -31.01
C MET A 179 -8.08 -10.78 -31.62
N ARG A 180 -8.16 -10.84 -32.96
CA ARG A 180 -8.83 -11.95 -33.65
C ARG A 180 -8.24 -13.30 -33.23
N ASN A 181 -6.91 -13.45 -33.31
CA ASN A 181 -6.22 -14.68 -32.93
C ASN A 181 -6.45 -15.03 -31.47
N LEU A 182 -6.42 -14.02 -30.59
CA LEU A 182 -6.69 -14.23 -29.17
C LEU A 182 -8.12 -14.71 -28.91
N LEU A 183 -9.13 -14.18 -29.60
CA LEU A 183 -10.51 -14.64 -29.42
C LEU A 183 -10.72 -16.08 -29.91
N GLU A 184 -9.96 -16.55 -30.90
CA GLU A 184 -10.01 -17.94 -31.37
C GLU A 184 -9.57 -18.94 -30.28
N GLU A 185 -8.76 -18.54 -29.30
CA GLU A 185 -8.34 -19.38 -28.16
C GLU A 185 -9.53 -19.86 -27.30
N PHE A 186 -10.66 -19.12 -27.28
CA PHE A 186 -11.88 -19.60 -26.61
C PHE A 186 -12.44 -20.87 -27.25
N LEU A 187 -12.11 -21.15 -28.51
CA LEU A 187 -12.56 -22.31 -29.28
C LEU A 187 -11.57 -23.47 -29.23
N GLU A 188 -10.48 -23.34 -28.48
CA GLU A 188 -9.47 -24.39 -28.31
C GLU A 188 -9.49 -24.99 -26.90
N LYS A 189 -9.28 -26.30 -26.79
CA LYS A 189 -9.18 -26.99 -25.50
C LYS A 189 -7.71 -27.16 -25.11
N HIS A 190 -7.10 -26.12 -24.56
CA HIS A 190 -5.68 -26.14 -24.17
C HIS A 190 -5.33 -27.20 -23.11
N ASP A 191 -6.30 -27.61 -22.29
CA ASP A 191 -6.11 -28.66 -21.29
C ASP A 191 -6.60 -30.05 -21.76
N GLY A 192 -7.05 -30.14 -23.02
CA GLY A 192 -7.67 -31.32 -23.64
C GLY A 192 -9.13 -31.57 -23.26
N VAL A 193 -9.70 -30.79 -22.32
CA VAL A 193 -11.00 -31.09 -21.70
C VAL A 193 -11.99 -29.94 -21.86
N ARG A 194 -11.61 -28.73 -21.48
CA ARG A 194 -12.50 -27.58 -21.30
C ARG A 194 -12.06 -26.37 -22.13
N TYR A 195 -13.04 -25.70 -22.71
CA TYR A 195 -12.82 -24.40 -23.32
C TYR A 195 -12.49 -23.34 -22.26
N PRO A 196 -11.62 -22.37 -22.56
CA PRO A 196 -11.36 -21.24 -21.68
C PRO A 196 -12.64 -20.49 -21.35
N SER A 197 -12.68 -19.96 -20.14
CA SER A 197 -13.70 -19.00 -19.70
C SER A 197 -13.08 -17.61 -19.52
N ILE A 198 -11.77 -17.56 -19.32
CA ILE A 198 -10.98 -16.33 -19.21
C ILE A 198 -9.66 -16.54 -19.95
N LEU A 199 -9.36 -15.66 -20.91
CA LEU A 199 -8.09 -15.59 -21.60
C LEU A 199 -7.22 -14.52 -20.96
N GLY A 200 -6.06 -14.93 -20.45
CA GLY A 200 -5.09 -14.04 -19.83
C GLY A 200 -4.16 -13.39 -20.83
N VAL A 201 -3.88 -12.10 -20.64
CA VAL A 201 -2.96 -11.34 -21.50
C VAL A 201 -1.84 -10.71 -20.67
N ARG A 202 -0.62 -10.68 -21.23
CA ARG A 202 0.54 -10.02 -20.62
C ARG A 202 0.35 -8.50 -20.50
N GLU A 203 0.84 -7.91 -19.42
CA GLU A 203 0.97 -6.46 -19.27
C GLU A 203 2.41 -6.02 -19.58
N HIS A 204 2.57 -4.87 -20.23
CA HIS A 204 3.84 -4.20 -20.45
C HIS A 204 3.93 -2.92 -19.63
N ILE A 205 4.75 -2.92 -18.58
CA ILE A 205 4.90 -1.77 -17.69
C ILE A 205 5.88 -0.76 -18.31
N PHE A 206 5.36 0.32 -18.90
CA PHE A 206 6.18 1.28 -19.64
C PHE A 206 6.77 2.42 -18.78
N THR A 207 6.43 2.49 -17.49
CA THR A 207 6.94 3.54 -16.58
C THR A 207 8.26 3.19 -15.91
N GLY A 208 8.83 2.00 -16.17
CA GLY A 208 10.05 1.52 -15.50
C GLY A 208 11.30 2.38 -15.68
N SER A 209 11.35 3.24 -16.70
CA SER A 209 12.52 4.11 -16.98
C SER A 209 12.56 5.41 -16.17
N VAL A 210 11.48 5.74 -15.43
CA VAL A 210 11.31 7.04 -14.76
C VAL A 210 12.19 7.20 -13.52
N SER A 211 12.26 6.18 -12.67
CA SER A 211 13.00 6.19 -11.40
C SER A 211 13.52 4.78 -11.06
N SER A 212 14.45 4.68 -10.11
CA SER A 212 14.91 3.38 -9.60
C SER A 212 13.78 2.57 -8.98
N LEU A 213 12.88 3.20 -8.21
CA LEU A 213 11.67 2.57 -7.68
C LEU A 213 10.75 2.04 -8.80
N ALA A 214 10.56 2.83 -9.86
CA ALA A 214 9.78 2.41 -11.02
C ALA A 214 10.39 1.17 -11.67
N TRP A 215 11.72 1.15 -11.79
CA TRP A 215 12.45 0.05 -12.38
C TRP A 215 12.31 -1.23 -11.55
N PHE A 216 12.44 -1.14 -10.21
CA PHE A 216 12.30 -2.29 -9.31
C PHE A 216 10.89 -2.90 -9.42
N MET A 217 9.86 -2.05 -9.34
CA MET A 217 8.47 -2.48 -9.45
C MET A 217 8.15 -3.02 -10.85
N SER A 218 8.65 -2.37 -11.90
CA SER A 218 8.46 -2.81 -13.27
C SER A 218 9.05 -4.21 -13.49
N ASN A 219 10.27 -4.48 -13.01
CA ASN A 219 10.89 -5.80 -13.17
C ASN A 219 10.16 -6.87 -12.33
N GLN A 220 9.76 -6.54 -11.10
CA GLN A 220 8.97 -7.44 -10.26
C GLN A 220 7.62 -7.78 -10.90
N GLU A 221 6.91 -6.79 -11.42
CA GLU A 221 5.62 -7.00 -12.08
C GLU A 221 5.79 -7.75 -13.40
N THR A 222 6.80 -7.43 -14.23
CA THR A 222 7.10 -8.17 -15.47
C THR A 222 7.24 -9.66 -15.15
N SER A 223 8.03 -10.03 -14.15
CA SER A 223 8.19 -11.43 -13.74
C SER A 223 6.87 -12.09 -13.30
N PHE A 224 5.99 -11.34 -12.61
CA PHE A 224 4.68 -11.86 -12.25
C PHE A 224 3.77 -12.07 -13.47
N VAL A 225 3.71 -11.11 -14.40
CA VAL A 225 2.78 -11.12 -15.55
C VAL A 225 3.24 -11.97 -16.73
N THR A 226 4.46 -12.53 -16.67
CA THR A 226 5.01 -13.47 -17.67
C THR A 226 5.22 -14.86 -17.05
N ILE A 227 6.45 -15.20 -16.64
CA ILE A 227 6.81 -16.51 -16.10
C ILE A 227 5.92 -16.93 -14.92
N GLY A 228 5.53 -15.97 -14.06
CA GLY A 228 4.56 -16.21 -12.99
C GLY A 228 3.21 -16.69 -13.52
N GLN A 229 2.56 -15.91 -14.39
CA GLN A 229 1.27 -16.27 -14.99
C GLN A 229 1.35 -17.55 -15.83
N ARG A 230 2.46 -17.78 -16.54
CA ARG A 230 2.71 -18.99 -17.32
C ARG A 230 2.65 -20.22 -16.44
N VAL A 231 3.42 -20.23 -15.35
CA VAL A 231 3.47 -21.36 -14.39
C VAL A 231 2.12 -21.53 -13.69
N LEU A 232 1.44 -20.44 -13.33
CA LEU A 232 0.09 -20.48 -12.74
C LEU A 232 -0.95 -21.10 -13.67
N ALA A 233 -0.88 -20.80 -14.97
CA ALA A 233 -1.77 -21.36 -15.98
C ALA A 233 -1.44 -22.84 -16.24
N ASN A 234 -0.17 -23.15 -16.50
CA ASN A 234 0.31 -24.49 -16.81
C ASN A 234 1.77 -24.66 -16.30
N PRO A 235 2.07 -25.63 -15.42
CA PRO A 235 1.26 -26.79 -15.05
C PRO A 235 0.35 -26.62 -13.82
N LEU A 236 0.43 -25.51 -13.07
CA LEU A 236 -0.21 -25.45 -11.75
C LEU A 236 -1.74 -25.35 -11.82
N ARG A 237 -2.32 -24.87 -12.93
CA ARG A 237 -3.77 -24.74 -13.14
C ARG A 237 -4.49 -24.02 -11.98
N VAL A 238 -3.86 -22.96 -11.47
CA VAL A 238 -4.35 -22.06 -10.40
C VAL A 238 -4.18 -20.59 -10.80
N ARG A 239 -4.19 -20.32 -12.12
CA ARG A 239 -4.33 -18.97 -12.63
C ARG A 239 -5.76 -18.46 -12.35
N PHE A 240 -5.84 -17.24 -11.85
CA PHE A 240 -7.08 -16.51 -11.64
C PHE A 240 -7.04 -15.18 -12.40
N HIS A 241 -8.12 -14.40 -12.31
CA HIS A 241 -8.16 -13.05 -12.86
C HIS A 241 -7.58 -12.04 -11.86
N TYR A 242 -6.46 -11.40 -12.17
CA TYR A 242 -5.78 -10.50 -11.24
C TYR A 242 -6.00 -9.01 -11.56
N GLY A 243 -7.13 -8.65 -12.18
CA GLY A 243 -7.38 -7.28 -12.68
C GLY A 243 -6.50 -6.89 -13.86
N HIS A 244 -5.93 -7.90 -14.53
CA HIS A 244 -5.16 -7.77 -15.76
C HIS A 244 -6.13 -7.56 -16.95
N PRO A 245 -5.66 -7.20 -18.15
CA PRO A 245 -6.52 -6.93 -19.30
C PRO A 245 -7.04 -8.23 -19.95
N ASP A 246 -7.53 -9.13 -19.11
CA ASP A 246 -8.07 -10.42 -19.46
C ASP A 246 -9.39 -10.27 -20.21
N ILE A 247 -9.68 -11.26 -21.04
CA ILE A 247 -10.92 -11.36 -21.81
C ILE A 247 -11.75 -12.49 -21.22
N PHE A 248 -13.02 -12.22 -20.99
CA PHE A 248 -13.98 -13.14 -20.41
C PHE A 248 -14.92 -13.68 -21.49
N ASP A 249 -15.28 -14.96 -21.39
CA ASP A 249 -16.53 -15.46 -21.94
C ASP A 249 -17.66 -14.76 -21.19
N ARG A 250 -18.30 -13.80 -21.86
CA ARG A 250 -19.33 -12.95 -21.28
C ARG A 250 -20.58 -13.76 -20.93
N LEU A 251 -20.95 -14.74 -21.75
CA LEU A 251 -22.14 -15.55 -21.56
C LEU A 251 -22.00 -16.45 -20.33
N PHE A 252 -20.81 -17.02 -20.13
CA PHE A 252 -20.50 -17.79 -18.94
C PHE A 252 -20.60 -16.96 -17.66
N HIS A 253 -19.98 -15.77 -17.63
CA HIS A 253 -19.84 -14.94 -16.43
C HIS A 253 -21.12 -14.20 -16.04
N LEU A 254 -21.88 -13.69 -17.02
CA LEU A 254 -23.14 -12.96 -16.76
C LEU A 254 -24.15 -13.79 -15.98
N THR A 255 -24.22 -15.09 -16.27
CA THR A 255 -25.16 -16.02 -15.64
C THR A 255 -24.66 -16.57 -14.30
N ARG A 256 -23.43 -16.24 -13.89
CA ARG A 256 -22.74 -16.88 -12.75
C ARG A 256 -22.24 -15.91 -11.68
N GLY A 257 -22.67 -14.65 -11.70
CA GLY A 257 -22.32 -13.67 -10.66
C GLY A 257 -21.39 -12.55 -11.13
N GLY A 258 -21.19 -12.42 -12.44
CA GLY A 258 -20.49 -11.29 -13.05
C GLY A 258 -18.97 -11.47 -13.11
N ILE A 259 -18.29 -10.34 -13.29
CA ILE A 259 -16.84 -10.23 -13.55
C ILE A 259 -16.06 -9.62 -12.38
N SER A 260 -16.75 -9.21 -11.31
CA SER A 260 -16.14 -8.72 -10.09
C SER A 260 -17.14 -8.77 -8.94
N LYS A 261 -16.62 -8.85 -7.71
CA LYS A 261 -17.45 -9.08 -6.52
C LYS A 261 -17.50 -7.85 -5.62
N ALA A 262 -18.57 -7.06 -5.75
CA ALA A 262 -18.83 -5.90 -4.89
C ALA A 262 -19.04 -6.29 -3.42
N SER A 263 -18.44 -5.55 -2.49
CA SER A 263 -18.66 -5.67 -1.06
C SER A 263 -18.23 -4.40 -0.33
N LYS A 264 -18.88 -4.10 0.79
CA LYS A 264 -18.55 -2.95 1.64
C LYS A 264 -17.18 -3.08 2.32
N ILE A 265 -16.76 -4.29 2.68
CA ILE A 265 -15.67 -4.50 3.66
C ILE A 265 -14.75 -5.69 3.35
N ILE A 266 -15.16 -6.69 2.55
CA ILE A 266 -14.47 -8.00 2.51
C ILE A 266 -13.91 -8.41 1.14
N ASN A 267 -14.04 -7.56 0.11
CA ASN A 267 -13.55 -7.88 -1.24
C ASN A 267 -12.78 -6.70 -1.84
N LEU A 268 -11.74 -6.21 -1.15
CA LEU A 268 -10.86 -5.14 -1.60
C LEU A 268 -10.08 -5.51 -2.88
N SER A 269 -9.80 -6.80 -3.06
CA SER A 269 -9.31 -7.39 -4.31
C SER A 269 -10.46 -8.08 -5.03
N GLU A 270 -11.38 -7.29 -5.55
CA GLU A 270 -12.64 -7.71 -6.16
C GLU A 270 -12.48 -8.59 -7.40
N ASP A 271 -11.43 -8.34 -8.18
CA ASP A 271 -11.19 -8.94 -9.51
C ASP A 271 -10.91 -10.45 -9.39
N ILE A 272 -10.12 -10.85 -8.39
CA ILE A 272 -9.72 -12.26 -8.19
C ILE A 272 -10.87 -13.20 -7.89
N PHE A 273 -11.96 -12.67 -7.31
CA PHE A 273 -13.15 -13.45 -7.04
C PHE A 273 -13.85 -13.92 -8.32
N ALA A 274 -13.67 -13.21 -9.45
CA ALA A 274 -14.15 -13.69 -10.74
C ALA A 274 -13.39 -14.95 -11.18
N GLY A 275 -12.07 -14.97 -10.99
CA GLY A 275 -11.24 -16.16 -11.23
C GLY A 275 -11.59 -17.32 -10.30
N PHE A 276 -11.83 -17.06 -9.01
CA PHE A 276 -12.29 -18.08 -8.06
C PHE A 276 -13.64 -18.67 -8.48
N ASN A 277 -14.59 -17.81 -8.85
CA ASN A 277 -15.92 -18.24 -9.26
C ASN A 277 -15.87 -19.04 -10.57
N SER A 278 -15.10 -18.57 -11.56
CA SER A 278 -14.85 -19.32 -12.79
C SER A 278 -14.34 -20.72 -12.48
N THR A 279 -13.29 -20.83 -11.67
CA THR A 279 -12.71 -22.13 -11.30
C THR A 279 -13.70 -23.02 -10.51
N LEU A 280 -14.44 -22.46 -9.56
CA LEU A 280 -15.48 -23.18 -8.79
C LEU A 280 -16.63 -23.70 -9.67
N ARG A 281 -16.86 -23.04 -10.81
CA ARG A 281 -17.86 -23.40 -11.82
C ARG A 281 -17.26 -24.19 -12.98
N GLU A 282 -16.07 -24.76 -12.76
CA GLU A 282 -15.34 -25.58 -13.72
C GLU A 282 -14.88 -24.82 -14.98
N GLY A 283 -14.83 -23.50 -14.95
CA GLY A 283 -14.18 -22.70 -15.99
C GLY A 283 -12.66 -22.93 -16.01
N ASN A 284 -12.08 -22.75 -17.20
CA ASN A 284 -10.64 -22.78 -17.41
C ASN A 284 -10.10 -21.34 -17.61
N VAL A 285 -8.90 -21.07 -17.10
CA VAL A 285 -8.27 -19.74 -17.12
C VAL A 285 -6.87 -19.89 -17.72
N THR A 286 -6.69 -19.43 -18.96
CA THR A 286 -5.45 -19.60 -19.74
C THR A 286 -4.62 -18.32 -19.76
N HIS A 287 -3.40 -18.38 -20.30
CA HIS A 287 -2.50 -17.23 -20.41
C HIS A 287 -1.76 -17.23 -21.75
N HIS A 288 -1.76 -16.09 -22.43
CA HIS A 288 -1.21 -15.91 -23.78
C HIS A 288 -0.29 -14.68 -23.79
N GLU A 289 0.96 -14.87 -24.23
CA GLU A 289 2.01 -13.84 -24.16
C GLU A 289 2.35 -13.21 -25.53
N TYR A 290 1.78 -13.70 -26.63
CA TYR A 290 2.00 -13.11 -27.96
C TYR A 290 1.28 -11.78 -28.16
N MET A 291 0.35 -11.45 -27.25
CA MET A 291 -0.32 -10.17 -27.16
C MET A 291 -0.01 -9.50 -25.83
N GLN A 292 0.13 -8.16 -25.83
CA GLN A 292 0.37 -7.39 -24.61
C GLN A 292 -0.38 -6.07 -24.58
N VAL A 293 -0.55 -5.53 -23.37
CA VAL A 293 -1.20 -4.23 -23.12
C VAL A 293 -0.28 -3.35 -22.29
N GLY A 294 -0.06 -2.12 -22.74
CA GLY A 294 0.71 -1.14 -21.99
C GLY A 294 0.00 -0.77 -20.69
N LYS A 295 0.73 -0.66 -19.59
CA LYS A 295 0.22 -0.22 -18.29
C LYS A 295 1.12 0.82 -17.66
N GLY A 296 0.54 1.97 -17.34
CA GLY A 296 1.20 3.00 -16.56
C GLY A 296 1.13 2.66 -15.07
N ARG A 297 2.28 2.56 -14.40
CA ARG A 297 2.35 2.35 -12.95
C ARG A 297 2.78 3.58 -12.19
N ASP A 298 2.37 3.63 -10.93
CA ASP A 298 2.85 4.62 -9.97
C ASP A 298 4.35 4.42 -9.72
N VAL A 299 5.09 5.52 -9.58
CA VAL A 299 6.57 5.46 -9.57
C VAL A 299 7.22 5.99 -8.28
N GLY A 300 6.39 6.39 -7.29
CA GLY A 300 6.82 6.93 -5.99
C GLY A 300 6.54 5.97 -4.83
N LEU A 301 7.38 5.99 -3.79
CA LEU A 301 7.31 5.01 -2.69
C LEU A 301 5.93 4.97 -2.01
N ASN A 302 5.33 6.13 -1.74
CA ASN A 302 4.01 6.22 -1.07
C ASN A 302 2.91 5.57 -1.88
N GLN A 303 2.89 5.80 -3.19
CA GLN A 303 1.92 5.22 -4.09
C GLN A 303 2.11 3.71 -4.22
N ILE A 304 3.36 3.27 -4.39
CA ILE A 304 3.72 1.84 -4.45
C ILE A 304 3.32 1.13 -3.15
N SER A 305 3.67 1.69 -1.98
CA SER A 305 3.36 1.10 -0.68
C SER A 305 1.85 1.00 -0.44
N LEU A 306 1.06 1.96 -0.91
CA LEU A 306 -0.40 1.90 -0.82
C LEU A 306 -1.01 0.86 -1.75
N PHE A 307 -0.45 0.69 -2.95
CA PHE A 307 -0.83 -0.39 -3.84
C PHE A 307 -0.53 -1.75 -3.20
N GLU A 308 0.66 -1.94 -2.64
CA GLU A 308 1.01 -3.17 -1.92
C GLU A 308 0.15 -3.39 -0.67
N ALA A 309 -0.17 -2.34 0.08
CA ALA A 309 -1.10 -2.39 1.19
C ALA A 309 -2.49 -2.86 0.74
N LYS A 310 -3.00 -2.36 -0.41
CA LYS A 310 -4.26 -2.81 -0.99
C LYS A 310 -4.24 -4.32 -1.28
N ILE A 311 -3.19 -4.82 -1.91
CA ILE A 311 -3.08 -6.25 -2.25
C ILE A 311 -2.94 -7.09 -0.97
N ALA A 312 -2.13 -6.66 -0.01
CA ALA A 312 -1.93 -7.38 1.25
C ALA A 312 -3.22 -7.47 2.09
N ASN A 313 -3.96 -6.35 2.18
CA ASN A 313 -5.30 -6.32 2.78
C ASN A 313 -6.25 -7.27 2.06
N GLY A 314 -6.34 -7.18 0.73
CA GLY A 314 -7.20 -8.04 -0.07
C GLY A 314 -6.86 -9.53 0.07
N ASN A 315 -5.59 -9.89 0.23
CA ASN A 315 -5.20 -11.28 0.53
C ASN A 315 -5.56 -11.70 1.96
N GLY A 316 -5.49 -10.79 2.93
CA GLY A 316 -6.01 -11.03 4.29
C GLY A 316 -7.50 -11.36 4.27
N GLU A 317 -8.29 -10.62 3.50
CA GLU A 317 -9.72 -10.90 3.30
C GLU A 317 -9.98 -12.21 2.54
N GLN A 318 -9.19 -12.49 1.49
CA GLN A 318 -9.27 -13.76 0.76
C GLN A 318 -9.03 -14.96 1.69
N THR A 319 -8.08 -14.85 2.63
CA THR A 319 -7.82 -15.88 3.66
C THR A 319 -9.09 -16.23 4.44
N LEU A 320 -9.91 -15.23 4.73
CA LEU A 320 -11.15 -15.35 5.50
C LEU A 320 -12.38 -15.62 4.61
N SER A 321 -12.20 -15.70 3.29
CA SER A 321 -13.29 -15.78 2.34
C SER A 321 -13.84 -17.20 2.19
N ARG A 322 -15.15 -17.29 1.95
CA ARG A 322 -15.82 -18.56 1.62
C ARG A 322 -15.34 -19.14 0.29
N ASP A 323 -14.88 -18.30 -0.63
CA ASP A 323 -14.46 -18.72 -1.97
C ASP A 323 -13.17 -19.54 -1.90
N ILE A 324 -12.17 -19.08 -1.13
CA ILE A 324 -10.97 -19.86 -0.81
C ILE A 324 -11.32 -21.16 -0.08
N TYR A 325 -12.20 -21.11 0.92
CA TYR A 325 -12.63 -22.32 1.64
C TYR A 325 -13.21 -23.38 0.68
N ARG A 326 -14.05 -22.96 -0.27
CA ARG A 326 -14.64 -23.84 -1.28
C ARG A 326 -13.62 -24.36 -2.28
N LEU A 327 -12.68 -23.53 -2.72
CA LEU A 327 -11.60 -23.95 -3.62
C LEU A 327 -10.72 -25.01 -2.94
N GLY A 328 -10.36 -24.81 -1.68
CA GLY A 328 -9.58 -25.78 -0.90
C GLY A 328 -10.23 -27.16 -0.80
N HIS A 329 -11.57 -27.24 -0.76
CA HIS A 329 -12.30 -28.52 -0.74
C HIS A 329 -12.42 -29.19 -2.12
N ARG A 330 -12.19 -28.45 -3.21
CA ARG A 330 -12.34 -28.96 -4.59
C ARG A 330 -11.02 -29.19 -5.31
N PHE A 331 -9.94 -28.57 -4.84
CA PHE A 331 -8.61 -28.83 -5.38
C PHE A 331 -8.05 -30.16 -4.89
N ASP A 332 -7.35 -30.87 -5.78
CA ASP A 332 -6.45 -31.93 -5.38
C ASP A 332 -5.27 -31.36 -4.58
N PHE A 333 -4.49 -32.25 -3.96
CA PHE A 333 -3.38 -31.87 -3.10
C PHE A 333 -2.38 -30.91 -3.77
N PHE A 334 -2.02 -31.15 -5.04
CA PHE A 334 -1.03 -30.33 -5.74
C PHE A 334 -1.58 -28.95 -6.10
N ARG A 335 -2.82 -28.87 -6.60
CA ARG A 335 -3.48 -27.59 -6.87
C ARG A 335 -3.76 -26.81 -5.60
N MET A 336 -4.08 -27.49 -4.50
CA MET A 336 -4.25 -26.86 -3.19
C MET A 336 -2.93 -26.24 -2.71
N LEU A 337 -1.82 -26.99 -2.77
CA LEU A 337 -0.50 -26.48 -2.40
C LEU A 337 -0.06 -25.33 -3.31
N SER A 338 -0.32 -25.44 -4.61
CA SER A 338 -0.04 -24.41 -5.59
C SER A 338 -0.81 -23.13 -5.28
N CYS A 339 -2.12 -23.24 -5.09
CA CYS A 339 -2.98 -22.11 -4.72
C CYS A 339 -2.53 -21.48 -3.41
N TYR A 340 -2.22 -22.29 -2.39
CA TYR A 340 -1.68 -21.79 -1.12
C TYR A 340 -0.41 -20.97 -1.36
N TYR A 341 0.61 -21.54 -2.02
CA TYR A 341 1.89 -20.85 -2.17
C TYR A 341 1.80 -19.57 -3.02
N THR A 342 0.95 -19.56 -4.04
CA THR A 342 0.90 -18.46 -5.01
C THR A 342 -0.08 -17.34 -4.67
N THR A 343 -1.04 -17.60 -3.78
CA THR A 343 -2.00 -16.59 -3.33
C THR A 343 -1.74 -16.24 -1.86
N ILE A 344 -2.43 -16.92 -0.94
CA ILE A 344 -2.52 -16.56 0.47
C ILE A 344 -1.24 -16.87 1.25
N GLY A 345 -0.62 -18.00 0.94
CA GLY A 345 0.56 -18.54 1.61
C GLY A 345 1.80 -17.67 1.44
N PHE A 346 1.93 -16.92 0.34
CA PHE A 346 3.00 -15.93 0.19
C PHE A 346 2.95 -14.85 1.28
N TYR A 347 1.77 -14.27 1.52
CA TYR A 347 1.56 -13.23 2.55
C TYR A 347 1.63 -13.80 3.96
N PHE A 348 1.08 -15.01 4.16
CA PHE A 348 1.21 -15.72 5.42
C PHE A 348 2.68 -16.01 5.76
N SER A 349 3.44 -16.57 4.82
CA SER A 349 4.86 -16.88 5.01
C SER A 349 5.67 -15.62 5.30
N THR A 350 5.42 -14.54 4.56
CA THR A 350 6.01 -13.21 4.80
C THR A 350 5.75 -12.73 6.24
N MET A 351 4.52 -12.86 6.73
CA MET A 351 4.16 -12.50 8.10
C MET A 351 4.88 -13.37 9.12
N ILE A 352 4.95 -14.69 8.89
CA ILE A 352 5.69 -15.61 9.75
C ILE A 352 7.18 -15.27 9.79
N THR A 353 7.81 -14.93 8.66
CA THR A 353 9.22 -14.48 8.63
C THR A 353 9.47 -13.29 9.56
N VAL A 354 8.61 -12.27 9.50
CA VAL A 354 8.74 -11.11 10.41
C VAL A 354 8.48 -11.52 11.86
N TRP A 355 7.50 -12.38 12.13
CA TRP A 355 7.23 -12.87 13.48
C TRP A 355 8.39 -13.69 14.05
N THR A 356 9.11 -14.44 13.22
CA THR A 356 10.32 -15.16 13.62
C THR A 356 11.40 -14.20 14.11
N VAL A 357 11.59 -13.03 13.46
CA VAL A 357 12.52 -11.99 13.96
C VAL A 357 12.12 -11.50 15.35
N TYR A 358 10.83 -11.22 15.56
CA TYR A 358 10.32 -10.83 16.88
C TYR A 358 10.50 -11.93 17.92
N ALA A 359 10.09 -13.15 17.61
CA ALA A 359 10.22 -14.31 18.49
C ALA A 359 11.68 -14.60 18.82
N PHE A 360 12.58 -14.46 17.84
CA PHE A 360 14.01 -14.60 18.02
C PHE A 360 14.57 -13.55 18.98
N LEU A 361 14.29 -12.26 18.76
CA LEU A 361 14.82 -11.18 19.59
C LEU A 361 14.25 -11.21 21.02
N TYR A 362 12.95 -11.41 21.17
CA TYR A 362 12.34 -11.56 22.50
C TYR A 362 12.78 -12.86 23.20
N GLY A 363 12.94 -13.96 22.46
CA GLY A 363 13.46 -15.22 22.99
C GLY A 363 14.92 -15.07 23.44
N ARG A 364 15.76 -14.39 22.65
CA ARG A 364 17.14 -14.08 23.01
C ARG A 364 17.23 -13.20 24.23
N LEU A 365 16.42 -12.15 24.27
CA LEU A 365 16.31 -11.29 25.44
C LEU A 365 15.97 -12.10 26.70
N TYR A 366 14.99 -13.00 26.62
CA TYR A 366 14.64 -13.87 27.74
C TYR A 366 15.81 -14.76 28.19
N LEU A 367 16.56 -15.36 27.26
CA LEU A 367 17.73 -16.18 27.59
C LEU A 367 18.81 -15.36 28.31
N VAL A 368 19.08 -14.15 27.82
CA VAL A 368 20.07 -13.23 28.39
C VAL A 368 19.64 -12.78 29.79
N LEU A 369 18.38 -12.34 29.94
CA LEU A 369 17.86 -11.81 31.20
C LEU A 369 17.50 -12.88 32.23
N SER A 370 17.41 -14.16 31.86
CA SER A 370 17.22 -15.26 32.82
C SER A 370 18.53 -15.80 33.36
N GLY A 371 19.68 -15.36 32.84
CA GLY A 371 20.98 -15.96 33.13
C GLY A 371 21.18 -17.36 32.51
N LEU A 372 20.17 -17.88 31.80
CA LEU A 372 20.24 -19.16 31.12
C LEU A 372 21.28 -19.12 29.99
N ASP A 373 21.48 -17.98 29.34
CA ASP A 373 22.52 -17.80 28.32
C ASP A 373 23.93 -17.99 28.91
N ALA A 374 24.17 -17.51 30.14
CA ALA A 374 25.44 -17.72 30.86
C ALA A 374 25.63 -19.19 31.30
N ALA A 375 24.54 -19.85 31.72
CA ALA A 375 24.56 -21.28 32.04
C ALA A 375 24.76 -22.17 30.79
N LEU A 376 24.22 -21.77 29.64
CA LEU A 376 24.42 -22.45 28.36
C LEU A 376 25.83 -22.24 27.82
N ALA A 377 26.43 -21.05 28.01
CA ALA A 377 27.80 -20.75 27.61
C ALA A 377 28.84 -21.57 28.39
N THR A 378 28.55 -21.94 29.63
CA THR A 378 29.43 -22.78 30.49
C THR A 378 29.26 -24.28 30.24
N GLY A 379 28.18 -24.72 29.59
CA GLY A 379 27.92 -26.12 29.24
C GLY A 379 28.58 -26.56 27.92
N LYS A 380 29.62 -27.43 27.98
CA LYS A 380 30.37 -27.96 26.82
C LYS A 380 29.53 -28.59 25.69
N ARG A 381 28.25 -28.94 25.91
CA ARG A 381 27.42 -29.73 24.97
C ARG A 381 26.63 -28.89 23.94
N PHE A 382 26.56 -27.57 24.09
CA PHE A 382 25.77 -26.69 23.20
C PHE A 382 26.60 -25.57 22.52
N VAL A 383 27.91 -25.55 22.75
CA VAL A 383 28.83 -24.50 22.31
C VAL A 383 28.90 -24.39 20.78
N HIS A 384 28.59 -25.46 20.03
CA HIS A 384 28.66 -25.49 18.55
C HIS A 384 27.38 -26.08 17.93
N ASN A 385 26.24 -25.40 18.09
CA ASN A 385 25.02 -25.78 17.34
C ASN A 385 25.06 -25.17 15.92
N THR A 386 25.97 -25.70 15.08
CA THR A 386 26.17 -25.31 13.68
C THR A 386 24.86 -25.29 12.87
N PRO A 387 23.93 -26.26 13.03
CA PRO A 387 22.63 -26.22 12.36
C PRO A 387 21.81 -24.98 12.66
N LEU A 388 21.80 -24.51 13.91
CA LEU A 388 21.08 -23.29 14.30
C LEU A 388 21.72 -22.04 13.71
N GLN A 389 23.05 -21.99 13.61
CA GLN A 389 23.75 -20.88 12.97
C GLN A 389 23.48 -20.84 11.46
N VAL A 390 23.51 -21.98 10.79
CA VAL A 390 23.20 -22.10 9.36
C VAL A 390 21.75 -21.72 9.09
N ALA A 391 20.79 -22.18 9.90
CA ALA A 391 19.38 -21.81 9.77
C ALA A 391 19.15 -20.28 9.89
N LEU A 392 19.79 -19.64 10.88
CA LEU A 392 19.70 -18.19 11.08
C LEU A 392 20.41 -17.40 9.97
N ALA A 393 21.55 -17.90 9.47
CA ALA A 393 22.25 -17.30 8.33
C ALA A 393 21.42 -17.44 7.03
N SER A 394 20.79 -18.59 6.79
CA SER A 394 19.88 -18.78 5.67
C SER A 394 18.68 -17.83 5.75
N GLU A 395 18.09 -17.65 6.94
CA GLU A 395 17.01 -16.68 7.17
C GLU A 395 17.44 -15.24 6.82
N SER A 396 18.64 -14.83 7.24
CA SER A 396 19.17 -13.49 6.94
C SER A 396 19.31 -13.21 5.44
N PHE A 397 19.68 -14.23 4.65
CA PHE A 397 19.79 -14.13 3.20
C PHE A 397 18.42 -14.01 2.52
N VAL A 398 17.40 -14.72 3.03
CA VAL A 398 16.01 -14.60 2.57
C VAL A 398 15.44 -13.21 2.90
N GLN A 399 15.71 -12.69 4.10
CA GLN A 399 15.23 -11.39 4.57
C GLN A 399 15.77 -10.21 3.76
N LEU A 400 17.01 -10.30 3.25
CA LEU A 400 17.60 -9.31 2.35
C LEU A 400 16.93 -9.28 0.95
N GLY A 401 15.95 -10.14 0.69
CA GLY A 401 15.17 -10.13 -0.56
C GLY A 401 15.85 -10.83 -1.74
N PHE A 402 17.01 -11.47 -1.54
CA PHE A 402 17.73 -12.19 -2.60
C PHE A 402 16.88 -13.30 -3.23
N LEU A 403 16.16 -14.09 -2.40
CA LEU A 403 15.26 -15.13 -2.93
C LEU A 403 14.04 -14.54 -3.66
N MET A 404 13.54 -13.38 -3.22
CA MET A 404 12.46 -12.70 -3.92
C MET A 404 12.91 -12.11 -5.27
N ALA A 405 14.21 -11.86 -5.44
CA ALA A 405 14.78 -11.37 -6.69
C ALA A 405 15.08 -12.50 -7.71
N LEU A 406 15.06 -13.77 -7.32
CA LEU A 406 15.36 -14.90 -8.21
C LEU A 406 14.42 -14.98 -9.43
N PRO A 407 13.07 -14.95 -9.27
CA PRO A 407 12.17 -15.00 -10.42
C PRO A 407 12.43 -13.87 -11.42
N MET A 408 12.77 -12.68 -10.91
CA MET A 408 13.10 -11.51 -11.71
C MET A 408 14.42 -11.69 -12.46
N MET A 409 15.46 -12.19 -11.81
CA MET A 409 16.74 -12.49 -12.48
C MET A 409 16.59 -13.56 -13.55
N MET A 410 15.76 -14.59 -13.29
CA MET A 410 15.45 -15.62 -14.28
C MET A 410 14.71 -15.03 -15.47
N GLU A 411 13.71 -14.18 -15.24
CA GLU A 411 12.97 -13.52 -16.30
C GLU A 411 13.88 -12.65 -17.19
N ILE A 412 14.69 -11.78 -16.58
CA ILE A 412 15.65 -10.94 -17.32
C ILE A 412 16.67 -11.83 -18.04
N GLY A 413 17.09 -12.94 -17.43
CA GLY A 413 18.03 -13.89 -18.00
C GLY A 413 17.48 -14.57 -19.25
N LEU A 414 16.20 -14.95 -19.23
CA LEU A 414 15.50 -15.58 -20.35
C LEU A 414 15.17 -14.58 -21.47
N GLU A 415 14.73 -13.36 -21.14
CA GLU A 415 14.36 -12.35 -22.15
C GLU A 415 15.56 -11.62 -22.77
N ARG A 416 16.60 -11.31 -21.97
CA ARG A 416 17.70 -10.39 -22.36
C ARG A 416 19.10 -10.99 -22.18
N GLY A 417 19.18 -12.25 -21.75
CA GLY A 417 20.43 -12.97 -21.49
C GLY A 417 20.96 -12.81 -20.06
N PHE A 418 21.59 -13.88 -19.56
CA PHE A 418 22.08 -13.97 -18.17
C PHE A 418 23.17 -12.93 -17.82
N ARG A 419 23.97 -12.49 -18.78
CA ARG A 419 24.96 -11.41 -18.55
C ARG A 419 24.27 -10.09 -18.22
N THR A 420 23.23 -9.75 -18.97
CA THR A 420 22.40 -8.58 -18.72
C THR A 420 21.70 -8.70 -17.38
N ALA A 421 21.13 -9.87 -17.08
CA ALA A 421 20.49 -10.13 -15.79
C ALA A 421 21.43 -9.92 -14.59
N LEU A 422 22.67 -10.38 -14.68
CA LEU A 422 23.66 -10.16 -13.62
C LEU A 422 24.04 -8.68 -13.49
N SER A 423 24.26 -7.99 -14.61
CA SER A 423 24.56 -6.55 -14.62
C SER A 423 23.41 -5.73 -14.02
N ASP A 424 22.17 -6.01 -14.43
CA ASP A 424 20.97 -5.35 -13.95
C ASP A 424 20.77 -5.63 -12.46
N PHE A 425 20.98 -6.87 -12.01
CA PHE A 425 20.91 -7.21 -10.60
C PHE A 425 21.91 -6.40 -9.76
N VAL A 426 23.16 -6.28 -10.19
CA VAL A 426 24.18 -5.47 -9.50
C VAL A 426 23.76 -3.99 -9.47
N LEU A 427 23.28 -3.45 -10.58
CA LEU A 427 22.79 -2.08 -10.65
C LEU A 427 21.58 -1.84 -9.73
N MET A 428 20.65 -2.80 -9.64
CA MET A 428 19.52 -2.74 -8.71
C MET A 428 20.00 -2.67 -7.26
N GLN A 429 20.99 -3.46 -6.88
CA GLN A 429 21.55 -3.42 -5.52
C GLN A 429 22.24 -2.09 -5.22
N LEU A 430 23.01 -1.54 -6.16
CA LEU A 430 23.63 -0.22 -6.02
C LEU A 430 22.60 0.91 -5.86
N GLN A 431 21.40 0.75 -6.42
CA GLN A 431 20.27 1.66 -6.28
C GLN A 431 19.38 1.35 -5.06
N LEU A 432 19.85 0.49 -4.15
CA LEU A 432 19.19 0.13 -2.89
C LEU A 432 17.91 -0.70 -3.03
N ALA A 433 17.85 -1.60 -4.02
CA ALA A 433 16.74 -2.55 -4.18
C ALA A 433 16.48 -3.39 -2.90
N SER A 434 17.52 -3.84 -2.20
CA SER A 434 17.37 -4.56 -0.92
C SER A 434 16.64 -3.74 0.15
N VAL A 435 16.88 -2.42 0.21
CA VAL A 435 16.18 -1.50 1.13
C VAL A 435 14.72 -1.39 0.71
N PHE A 436 14.45 -1.24 -0.58
CA PHE A 436 13.08 -1.18 -1.10
C PHE A 436 12.29 -2.47 -0.80
N PHE A 437 12.82 -3.65 -1.12
CA PHE A 437 12.10 -4.92 -0.92
C PHE A 437 11.93 -5.28 0.56
N THR A 438 12.91 -4.97 1.40
CA THR A 438 12.79 -5.16 2.87
C THR A 438 11.76 -4.20 3.49
N PHE A 439 11.63 -3.00 2.95
CA PHE A 439 10.55 -2.07 3.31
C PHE A 439 9.18 -2.58 2.87
N SER A 440 9.07 -3.04 1.62
CA SER A 440 7.86 -3.67 1.07
C SER A 440 7.39 -4.87 1.91
N LEU A 441 8.31 -5.70 2.41
CA LEU A 441 8.01 -6.82 3.31
C LEU A 441 7.27 -6.35 4.59
N GLY A 442 7.67 -5.21 5.16
CA GLY A 442 7.02 -4.60 6.32
C GLY A 442 5.60 -4.13 6.01
N THR A 443 5.40 -3.52 4.84
CA THR A 443 4.09 -3.12 4.34
C THR A 443 3.16 -4.32 4.22
N LYS A 444 3.58 -5.35 3.46
CA LYS A 444 2.79 -6.58 3.23
C LYS A 444 2.41 -7.25 4.55
N THR A 445 3.37 -7.41 5.45
CA THR A 445 3.15 -8.03 6.76
C THR A 445 2.16 -7.25 7.63
N HIS A 446 2.32 -5.91 7.70
CA HIS A 446 1.46 -5.08 8.55
C HIS A 446 0.00 -5.15 8.10
N TYR A 447 -0.25 -4.91 6.81
CA TYR A 447 -1.62 -4.82 6.29
C TYR A 447 -2.30 -6.19 6.21
N TYR A 448 -1.57 -7.24 5.83
CA TYR A 448 -2.08 -8.62 5.90
C TYR A 448 -2.48 -9.01 7.33
N GLY A 449 -1.57 -8.86 8.30
CA GLY A 449 -1.82 -9.22 9.70
C GLY A 449 -2.93 -8.40 10.36
N ARG A 450 -2.97 -7.08 10.09
CA ARG A 450 -4.03 -6.18 10.59
C ARG A 450 -5.41 -6.63 10.10
N THR A 451 -5.51 -7.03 8.84
CA THR A 451 -6.77 -7.49 8.25
C THR A 451 -7.21 -8.82 8.84
N LEU A 452 -6.28 -9.75 9.08
CA LEU A 452 -6.61 -11.02 9.75
C LEU A 452 -7.11 -10.82 11.19
N LEU A 453 -6.53 -9.89 11.94
CA LEU A 453 -6.83 -9.66 13.35
C LEU A 453 -8.11 -8.85 13.57
N HIS A 454 -8.32 -7.81 12.77
CA HIS A 454 -9.37 -6.81 13.01
C HIS A 454 -10.41 -6.72 11.89
N GLY A 455 -10.11 -7.25 10.70
CA GLY A 455 -10.88 -6.98 9.49
C GLY A 455 -10.93 -5.49 9.14
N GLY A 456 -11.91 -5.10 8.33
CA GLY A 456 -12.17 -3.68 8.05
C GLY A 456 -11.10 -3.02 7.20
N ALA A 457 -10.54 -3.74 6.20
CA ALA A 457 -9.57 -3.12 5.32
C ALA A 457 -10.28 -2.11 4.40
N GLU A 458 -9.70 -0.93 4.30
CA GLU A 458 -10.19 0.15 3.45
C GLU A 458 -9.09 0.55 2.48
N TYR A 459 -9.45 0.81 1.22
CA TYR A 459 -8.49 1.38 0.29
C TYR A 459 -8.24 2.84 0.65
N ARG A 460 -6.97 3.19 0.82
CA ARG A 460 -6.55 4.59 1.00
C ARG A 460 -6.06 5.12 -0.34
N ALA A 461 -6.92 5.85 -1.04
CA ALA A 461 -6.53 6.56 -2.24
C ALA A 461 -5.57 7.71 -1.90
N THR A 462 -4.37 7.70 -2.47
CA THR A 462 -3.58 8.91 -2.66
C THR A 462 -3.74 9.36 -4.10
N GLY A 463 -3.72 10.67 -4.34
CA GLY A 463 -3.70 11.19 -5.71
C GLY A 463 -2.57 10.58 -6.53
N ARG A 464 -2.80 10.40 -7.84
CA ARG A 464 -1.76 10.05 -8.81
C ARG A 464 -0.91 11.29 -9.12
N GLY A 465 -0.13 11.74 -8.13
CA GLY A 465 0.84 12.81 -8.30
C GLY A 465 2.05 12.35 -9.12
N PHE A 466 2.71 13.29 -9.81
CA PHE A 466 3.94 13.01 -10.53
C PHE A 466 5.11 12.84 -9.55
N VAL A 467 5.99 11.89 -9.80
CA VAL A 467 6.97 11.36 -8.82
C VAL A 467 8.16 12.25 -8.52
N VAL A 468 8.19 13.41 -9.15
CA VAL A 468 9.22 14.43 -8.93
C VAL A 468 8.97 15.21 -7.62
N PHE A 469 7.77 15.13 -7.06
CA PHE A 469 7.42 15.96 -5.90
C PHE A 469 7.84 15.33 -4.58
N HIS A 470 8.46 16.17 -3.74
CA HIS A 470 8.78 15.88 -2.37
C HIS A 470 7.51 15.64 -1.53
N ALA A 471 7.43 14.48 -0.88
CA ALA A 471 6.42 14.19 0.12
C ALA A 471 6.85 14.76 1.48
N LYS A 472 5.96 15.49 2.16
CA LYS A 472 6.30 16.12 3.44
C LYS A 472 6.57 15.08 4.53
N PHE A 473 7.43 15.39 5.49
CA PHE A 473 7.69 14.53 6.66
C PHE A 473 6.40 14.10 7.37
N ALA A 474 5.46 15.02 7.61
CA ALA A 474 4.19 14.69 8.28
C ALA A 474 3.33 13.69 7.49
N GLU A 475 3.40 13.72 6.16
CA GLU A 475 2.71 12.76 5.29
C GLU A 475 3.33 11.36 5.42
N ASN A 476 4.66 11.26 5.25
CA ASN A 476 5.39 10.01 5.41
C ASN A 476 5.22 9.43 6.82
N TYR A 477 5.25 10.29 7.84
CA TYR A 477 5.03 9.90 9.23
C TYR A 477 3.65 9.28 9.45
N ARG A 478 2.58 9.94 8.95
CA ARG A 478 1.23 9.39 9.04
C ARG A 478 1.06 8.07 8.31
N LEU A 479 1.71 7.91 7.15
CA LEU A 479 1.59 6.71 6.32
C LEU A 479 2.32 5.50 6.92
N TYR A 480 3.50 5.74 7.52
CA TYR A 480 4.40 4.66 7.95
C TYR A 480 4.57 4.50 9.46
N SER A 481 4.01 5.39 10.29
CA SER A 481 4.13 5.33 11.77
C SER A 481 3.80 3.93 12.30
N ARG A 482 2.60 3.43 12.01
CA ARG A 482 2.10 2.13 12.54
C ARG A 482 2.67 0.91 11.81
N SER A 483 2.94 1.04 10.53
CA SER A 483 3.38 -0.07 9.68
C SER A 483 4.87 -0.37 9.80
N HIS A 484 5.70 0.67 9.97
CA HIS A 484 7.16 0.56 9.96
C HIS A 484 7.81 1.22 11.18
N PHE A 485 7.55 2.51 11.46
CA PHE A 485 8.36 3.25 12.44
C PHE A 485 8.26 2.73 13.86
N VAL A 486 7.02 2.50 14.33
CA VAL A 486 6.75 1.88 15.63
C VAL A 486 7.49 0.54 15.75
N LYS A 487 7.36 -0.31 14.73
CA LYS A 487 7.95 -1.65 14.69
C LYS A 487 9.48 -1.60 14.61
N GLY A 488 10.03 -0.71 13.81
CA GLY A 488 11.46 -0.49 13.66
C GLY A 488 12.10 0.01 14.95
N ILE A 489 11.44 0.94 15.66
CA ILE A 489 11.90 1.43 16.96
C ILE A 489 11.81 0.32 18.02
N GLU A 490 10.77 -0.50 18.03
CA GLU A 490 10.68 -1.66 18.94
C GLU A 490 11.85 -2.64 18.70
N LEU A 491 12.10 -3.01 17.45
CA LEU A 491 13.22 -3.89 17.09
C LEU A 491 14.59 -3.24 17.41
N MET A 492 14.73 -1.93 17.19
CA MET A 492 15.93 -1.19 17.56
C MET A 492 16.20 -1.25 19.06
N ILE A 493 15.17 -1.03 19.89
CA ILE A 493 15.28 -1.12 21.36
C ILE A 493 15.70 -2.53 21.79
N LEU A 494 15.14 -3.56 21.17
CA LEU A 494 15.52 -4.96 21.45
C LEU A 494 16.97 -5.24 21.08
N LEU A 495 17.43 -4.77 19.91
CA LEU A 495 18.81 -4.93 19.46
C LEU A 495 19.80 -4.18 20.34
N VAL A 496 19.48 -2.95 20.77
CA VAL A 496 20.30 -2.19 21.72
C VAL A 496 20.43 -2.92 23.04
N VAL A 497 19.34 -3.48 23.57
CA VAL A 497 19.40 -4.27 24.80
C VAL A 497 20.17 -5.56 24.62
N TYR A 498 20.02 -6.21 23.47
CA TYR A 498 20.82 -7.39 23.13
C TYR A 498 22.32 -7.06 23.07
N GLU A 499 22.71 -5.88 22.56
CA GLU A 499 24.11 -5.42 22.56
C GLU A 499 24.62 -5.14 23.99
N ILE A 500 23.78 -4.55 24.86
CA ILE A 500 24.19 -4.18 26.23
C ILE A 500 24.38 -5.41 27.13
N PHE A 501 23.45 -6.37 27.06
CA PHE A 501 23.43 -7.51 27.98
C PHE A 501 23.91 -8.82 27.35
N GLY A 502 24.00 -8.90 26.02
CA GLY A 502 24.46 -10.09 25.31
C GLY A 502 25.91 -10.38 25.65
N GLN A 503 26.18 -11.56 26.20
CA GLN A 503 27.54 -12.06 26.35
C GLN A 503 28.01 -12.64 25.02
N THR A 504 29.25 -12.36 24.62
CA THR A 504 29.86 -12.76 23.34
C THR A 504 30.14 -14.27 23.28
N TYR A 505 29.12 -15.13 23.41
CA TYR A 505 29.29 -16.59 23.41
C TYR A 505 29.62 -17.16 22.02
N ARG A 506 29.42 -16.37 20.96
CA ARG A 506 29.84 -16.68 19.58
C ARG A 506 30.79 -15.58 19.17
N GLY A 507 31.95 -15.93 18.60
CA GLY A 507 32.95 -14.94 18.19
C GLY A 507 32.33 -13.77 17.41
N ALA A 508 32.94 -12.59 17.48
CA ALA A 508 32.40 -11.33 16.95
C ALA A 508 31.77 -11.44 15.55
N ILE A 509 32.36 -12.27 14.68
CA ILE A 509 31.89 -12.55 13.32
C ILE A 509 30.45 -13.12 13.32
N THR A 510 30.15 -14.14 14.13
CA THR A 510 28.82 -14.77 14.14
C THR A 510 27.76 -13.85 14.73
N TYR A 511 28.12 -13.05 15.73
CA TYR A 511 27.23 -12.02 16.27
C TYR A 511 26.85 -11.02 15.19
N ILE A 512 27.85 -10.48 14.49
CA ILE A 512 27.67 -9.52 13.39
C ILE A 512 26.80 -10.13 12.28
N PHE A 513 27.05 -11.37 11.84
CA PHE A 513 26.23 -12.00 10.79
C PHE A 513 24.75 -12.13 11.15
N ILE A 514 24.45 -12.42 12.41
CA ILE A 514 23.05 -12.57 12.86
C ILE A 514 22.39 -11.19 13.00
N THR A 515 23.05 -10.23 13.63
CA THR A 515 22.43 -8.93 13.95
C THR A 515 22.44 -7.95 12.78
N VAL A 516 23.36 -8.06 11.82
CA VAL A 516 23.45 -7.12 10.68
C VAL A 516 22.17 -7.12 9.84
N SER A 517 21.54 -8.28 9.65
CA SER A 517 20.29 -8.40 8.90
C SER A 517 19.12 -7.71 9.62
N MET A 518 19.05 -7.84 10.94
CA MET A 518 18.04 -7.19 11.78
C MET A 518 18.27 -5.68 11.86
N TRP A 519 19.52 -5.23 12.00
CA TRP A 519 19.88 -3.82 11.92
C TRP A 519 19.59 -3.22 10.55
N PHE A 520 19.84 -3.97 9.47
CA PHE A 520 19.49 -3.57 8.11
C PHE A 520 17.96 -3.42 7.95
N MET A 521 17.17 -4.36 8.48
CA MET A 521 15.71 -4.28 8.50
C MET A 521 15.21 -3.07 9.30
N VAL A 522 15.78 -2.80 10.48
CA VAL A 522 15.47 -1.62 11.30
C VAL A 522 15.80 -0.33 10.54
N GLY A 523 17.02 -0.19 10.02
CA GLY A 523 17.43 1.00 9.27
C GLY A 523 16.55 1.24 8.05
N THR A 524 16.21 0.16 7.33
CA THR A 524 15.30 0.21 6.19
C THR A 524 13.91 0.70 6.60
N TRP A 525 13.30 0.12 7.62
CA TRP A 525 11.95 0.49 8.07
C TRP A 525 11.86 1.93 8.59
N LEU A 526 12.93 2.44 9.20
CA LEU A 526 12.96 3.82 9.71
C LEU A 526 13.25 4.86 8.63
N PHE A 527 14.13 4.55 7.66
CA PHE A 527 14.69 5.58 6.79
C PHE A 527 14.36 5.47 5.29
N ALA A 528 13.86 4.32 4.81
CA ALA A 528 13.48 4.17 3.39
C ALA A 528 12.48 5.25 2.89
N PRO A 529 11.46 5.68 3.67
CA PRO A 529 10.55 6.75 3.27
C PRO A 529 11.23 8.07 2.95
N PHE A 530 12.38 8.36 3.56
CA PHE A 530 13.11 9.60 3.36
C PHE A 530 14.20 9.45 2.31
N LEU A 531 14.81 8.27 2.26
CA LEU A 531 15.82 7.89 1.27
C LEU A 531 15.27 7.86 -0.16
N PHE A 532 14.03 7.38 -0.32
CA PHE A 532 13.35 7.37 -1.62
C PHE A 532 12.43 8.57 -1.86
N ASN A 533 12.52 9.61 -1.03
CA ASN A 533 11.76 10.85 -1.20
C ASN A 533 12.59 11.87 -1.99
N PRO A 534 12.12 12.37 -3.15
CA PRO A 534 12.79 13.45 -3.87
C PRO A 534 13.02 14.67 -2.96
N SER A 535 14.19 15.29 -3.02
CA SER A 535 14.59 16.39 -2.13
C SER A 535 14.47 16.06 -0.63
N GLY A 536 14.53 14.77 -0.25
CA GLY A 536 14.38 14.30 1.12
C GLY A 536 15.47 14.77 2.09
N PHE A 537 16.62 15.21 1.57
CA PHE A 537 17.73 15.76 2.35
C PHE A 537 18.09 17.20 1.94
N GLU A 538 17.15 17.94 1.35
CA GLU A 538 17.35 19.35 1.04
C GLU A 538 17.02 20.21 2.27
N TRP A 539 17.99 20.98 2.76
CA TRP A 539 17.85 21.75 4.02
C TRP A 539 16.58 22.61 4.08
N GLN A 540 16.27 23.35 3.00
CA GLN A 540 15.08 24.20 2.97
C GLN A 540 13.79 23.39 3.13
N LYS A 541 13.72 22.20 2.53
CA LYS A 541 12.56 21.30 2.66
C LYS A 541 12.43 20.73 4.07
N ILE A 542 13.55 20.39 4.70
CA ILE A 542 13.57 19.93 6.08
C ILE A 542 13.04 21.00 7.04
N VAL A 543 13.39 22.27 6.85
CA VAL A 543 12.85 23.38 7.68
C VAL A 543 11.34 23.54 7.48
N ASP A 544 10.87 23.45 6.22
CA ASP A 544 9.44 23.50 5.90
C ASP A 544 8.69 22.31 6.55
N ASP A 545 9.27 21.10 6.47
CA ASP A 545 8.75 19.86 7.04
C ASP A 545 8.67 19.89 8.57
N TRP A 546 9.70 20.44 9.22
CA TRP A 546 9.69 20.65 10.67
C TRP A 546 8.52 21.53 11.09
N THR A 547 8.28 22.60 10.35
CA THR A 547 7.21 23.56 10.62
C THR A 547 5.83 22.93 10.39
N ASP A 548 5.66 22.20 9.29
CA ASP A 548 4.42 21.48 8.95
C ASP A 548 4.09 20.39 9.97
N TRP A 549 5.08 19.56 10.35
CA TRP A 549 4.91 18.51 11.34
C TRP A 549 4.60 19.08 12.73
N ASN A 550 5.30 20.13 13.17
CA ASN A 550 5.00 20.78 14.44
C ASN A 550 3.59 21.39 14.49
N LYS A 551 3.12 21.95 13.37
CA LYS A 551 1.75 22.44 13.25
C LYS A 551 0.75 21.28 13.36
N TRP A 552 1.00 20.18 12.65
CA TRP A 552 0.13 19.00 12.66
C TRP A 552 0.03 18.32 14.03
N ILE A 553 1.17 18.10 14.71
CA ILE A 553 1.23 17.45 16.04
C ILE A 553 0.60 18.31 17.15
N SER A 554 0.64 19.63 16.97
CA SER A 554 0.10 20.60 17.94
C SER A 554 -1.41 20.84 17.76
N ASN A 555 -1.91 20.77 16.53
CA ASN A 555 -3.31 21.03 16.21
C ASN A 555 -4.27 20.05 16.90
N ARG A 556 -5.31 20.59 17.55
CA ARG A 556 -6.42 19.79 18.10
C ARG A 556 -7.33 19.30 16.97
N GLY A 557 -7.88 18.11 17.17
CA GLY A 557 -8.84 17.51 16.25
C GLY A 557 -10.26 17.98 16.53
N GLY A 558 -11.22 17.37 15.85
CA GLY A 558 -12.65 17.63 16.02
C GLY A 558 -13.48 16.91 14.96
N ILE A 559 -14.80 16.89 15.15
CA ILE A 559 -15.73 16.32 14.17
C ILE A 559 -15.56 17.07 12.84
N GLY A 560 -15.27 16.36 11.75
CA GLY A 560 -15.07 16.93 10.41
C GLY A 560 -13.66 17.49 10.14
N VAL A 561 -12.73 17.45 11.11
CA VAL A 561 -11.34 17.86 10.87
C VAL A 561 -10.57 16.72 10.20
N ALA A 562 -10.05 16.99 9.01
CA ALA A 562 -9.32 16.00 8.21
C ALA A 562 -8.03 15.50 8.92
N PRO A 563 -7.69 14.20 8.85
CA PRO A 563 -6.47 13.62 9.44
C PRO A 563 -5.17 14.32 9.03
N GLU A 564 -5.16 14.94 7.85
CA GLU A 564 -4.01 15.63 7.29
C GLU A 564 -3.69 16.94 8.01
N LYS A 565 -4.66 17.49 8.74
CA LYS A 565 -4.55 18.79 9.42
C LYS A 565 -4.33 18.69 10.93
N SER A 566 -4.67 17.55 11.54
CA SER A 566 -4.53 17.34 12.99
C SER A 566 -4.09 15.92 13.33
N TRP A 567 -3.11 15.83 14.23
CA TRP A 567 -2.69 14.56 14.83
C TRP A 567 -3.82 13.84 15.55
N GLU A 568 -4.71 14.55 16.24
CA GLU A 568 -5.77 13.91 17.02
C GLU A 568 -6.80 13.23 16.12
N SER A 569 -7.20 13.87 15.02
CA SER A 569 -8.06 13.26 14.00
C SER A 569 -7.39 12.05 13.33
N TRP A 570 -6.10 12.14 13.02
CA TRP A 570 -5.34 11.01 12.47
C TRP A 570 -5.23 9.85 13.48
N TRP A 571 -4.93 10.15 14.74
CA TRP A 571 -4.79 9.17 15.82
C TRP A 571 -6.09 8.40 16.07
N ASP A 572 -7.22 9.11 16.05
CA ASP A 572 -8.54 8.49 16.19
C ASP A 572 -8.91 7.63 14.98
N LYS A 573 -8.51 8.05 13.76
CA LYS A 573 -8.70 7.25 12.53
C LYS A 573 -7.84 5.98 12.53
N GLU A 574 -6.59 6.06 12.96
CA GLU A 574 -5.70 4.88 13.00
C GLU A 574 -6.20 3.79 13.96
N GLN A 575 -6.90 4.18 15.02
CA GLN A 575 -7.55 3.25 15.95
C GLN A 575 -8.90 2.71 15.45
N GLY A 576 -9.36 3.10 14.25
CA GLY A 576 -10.63 2.66 13.67
C GLY A 576 -10.81 1.13 13.69
N PRO A 577 -9.83 0.33 13.26
CA PRO A 577 -9.96 -1.14 13.24
C PRO A 577 -10.10 -1.79 14.61
N LEU A 578 -9.59 -1.19 15.68
CA LEU A 578 -9.79 -1.69 17.04
C LEU A 578 -11.27 -1.65 17.44
N ARG A 579 -12.07 -0.73 16.86
CA ARG A 579 -13.53 -0.66 17.10
C ARG A 579 -14.28 -1.84 16.50
N HIS A 580 -13.77 -2.42 15.43
CA HIS A 580 -14.36 -3.57 14.74
C HIS A 580 -13.84 -4.91 15.29
N SER A 581 -12.90 -4.86 16.24
CA SER A 581 -12.33 -6.06 16.84
C SER A 581 -13.33 -6.74 17.77
N GLY A 582 -13.56 -8.04 17.55
CA GLY A 582 -14.29 -8.86 18.50
C GLY A 582 -13.50 -9.10 19.79
N LYS A 583 -14.15 -9.67 20.81
CA LYS A 583 -13.52 -9.98 22.12
C LYS A 583 -12.19 -10.72 22.01
N ARG A 584 -12.09 -11.66 21.06
CA ARG A 584 -10.86 -12.44 20.80
C ARG A 584 -9.71 -11.55 20.30
N GLY A 585 -9.99 -10.60 19.41
CA GLY A 585 -9.01 -9.64 18.92
C GLY A 585 -8.52 -8.71 20.04
N THR A 586 -9.43 -8.21 20.88
CA THR A 586 -9.06 -7.40 22.07
C THR A 586 -8.19 -8.17 23.05
N ILE A 587 -8.52 -9.43 23.35
CA ILE A 587 -7.70 -10.29 24.22
C ILE A 587 -6.31 -10.49 23.61
N LEU A 588 -6.23 -10.76 22.30
CA LEU A 588 -4.95 -10.96 21.63
C LEU A 588 -4.08 -9.70 21.63
N GLU A 589 -4.66 -8.50 21.45
CA GLU A 589 -3.95 -7.22 21.59
C GLU A 589 -3.36 -7.03 22.99
N ILE A 590 -4.15 -7.35 24.03
CA ILE A 590 -3.67 -7.30 25.42
C ILE A 590 -2.52 -8.29 25.62
N LEU A 591 -2.69 -9.55 25.19
CA LEU A 591 -1.66 -10.59 25.29
C LEU A 591 -0.37 -10.18 24.58
N LEU A 592 -0.48 -9.60 23.38
CA LEU A 592 0.67 -9.08 22.65
C LEU A 592 1.34 -7.94 23.43
N ALA A 593 0.57 -7.03 24.04
CA ALA A 593 1.12 -5.93 24.84
C ALA A 593 1.81 -6.39 26.14
N LEU A 594 1.44 -7.57 26.69
CA LEU A 594 2.06 -8.12 27.90
C LEU A 594 3.58 -8.31 27.78
N ARG A 595 4.10 -8.48 26.55
CA ARG A 595 5.54 -8.66 26.29
C ARG A 595 6.39 -7.50 26.84
N PHE A 596 5.86 -6.28 26.84
CA PHE A 596 6.58 -5.10 27.34
C PHE A 596 6.76 -5.10 28.86
N PHE A 597 5.88 -5.79 29.60
CA PHE A 597 5.97 -5.90 31.06
C PHE A 597 6.97 -6.99 31.48
N ILE A 598 7.03 -8.09 30.71
CA ILE A 598 8.06 -9.13 30.87
C ILE A 598 9.44 -8.53 30.60
N TYR A 599 9.53 -7.71 29.54
CA TYR A 599 10.73 -6.96 29.19
C TYR A 599 11.22 -6.07 30.35
N GLN A 600 10.30 -5.31 30.97
CA GLN A 600 10.61 -4.48 32.14
C GLN A 600 11.10 -5.30 33.32
N TYR A 601 10.42 -6.40 33.63
CA TYR A 601 10.77 -7.28 34.74
C TYR A 601 12.22 -7.76 34.65
N GLY A 602 12.63 -8.26 33.48
CA GLY A 602 13.99 -8.78 33.30
C GLY A 602 15.07 -7.69 33.38
N LEU A 603 14.80 -6.48 32.87
CA LEU A 603 15.74 -5.36 32.94
C LEU A 603 15.89 -4.78 34.35
N VAL A 604 14.77 -4.60 35.06
CA VAL A 604 14.78 -4.09 36.44
C VAL A 604 15.60 -5.02 37.34
N TYR A 605 15.51 -6.33 37.14
CA TYR A 605 16.28 -7.32 37.90
C TYR A 605 17.79 -7.29 37.63
N HIS A 606 18.21 -6.73 36.49
CA HIS A 606 19.61 -6.60 36.10
C HIS A 606 20.28 -5.30 36.56
N LEU A 607 19.51 -4.34 37.11
CA LEU A 607 20.05 -3.10 37.66
C LEU A 607 21.00 -3.39 38.84
N ASN A 608 22.04 -2.56 39.00
CA ASN A 608 23.02 -2.78 40.06
C ASN A 608 22.42 -2.64 41.47
N ILE A 609 21.43 -1.75 41.64
CA ILE A 609 20.69 -1.57 42.91
C ILE A 609 20.01 -2.88 43.36
N THR A 610 19.39 -3.59 42.42
CA THR A 610 18.69 -4.86 42.70
C THR A 610 19.63 -6.03 42.97
N LYS A 611 20.81 -6.04 42.33
CA LYS A 611 21.81 -7.10 42.55
C LYS A 611 22.43 -7.07 43.95
N GLN A 612 22.52 -5.89 44.57
CA GLN A 612 23.18 -5.72 45.87
C GLN A 612 22.27 -5.98 47.09
N TYR A 613 20.96 -5.68 47.01
CA TYR A 613 20.11 -5.61 48.21
C TYR A 613 19.04 -6.70 48.31
N ASN A 614 18.32 -7.07 47.24
CA ASN A 614 17.42 -8.22 47.23
C ASN A 614 16.78 -8.46 45.85
N GLN A 615 16.72 -9.73 45.45
CA GLN A 615 16.15 -10.21 44.20
C GLN A 615 14.65 -10.59 44.33
N SER A 616 13.89 -9.81 45.09
CA SER A 616 12.46 -10.07 45.34
C SER A 616 11.56 -9.52 44.24
N VAL A 617 10.46 -10.23 43.93
CA VAL A 617 9.37 -9.75 43.05
C VAL A 617 8.81 -8.40 43.54
N LEU A 618 8.96 -8.07 44.83
CA LEU A 618 8.59 -6.78 45.38
C LEU A 618 9.32 -5.61 44.70
N VAL A 619 10.56 -5.78 44.24
CA VAL A 619 11.29 -4.70 43.54
C VAL A 619 10.66 -4.39 42.19
N TYR A 620 10.17 -5.42 41.49
CA TYR A 620 9.34 -5.19 40.30
C TYR A 620 8.07 -4.45 40.67
N GLY A 621 7.36 -4.83 41.74
CA GLY A 621 6.20 -4.10 42.25
C GLY A 621 6.49 -2.62 42.57
N PHE A 622 7.62 -2.31 43.20
CA PHE A 622 8.05 -0.93 43.45
C PHE A 622 8.34 -0.15 42.16
N SER A 623 8.84 -0.81 41.11
CA SER A 623 9.06 -0.15 39.81
C SER A 623 7.76 0.41 39.20
N TRP A 624 6.59 -0.16 39.53
CA TRP A 624 5.30 0.38 39.09
C TRP A 624 4.93 1.71 39.76
N VAL A 625 5.45 1.97 40.96
CA VAL A 625 5.28 3.27 41.61
C VAL A 625 5.93 4.38 40.78
N VAL A 626 7.09 4.11 40.17
CA VAL A 626 7.76 5.04 39.25
C VAL A 626 6.88 5.35 38.04
N ILE A 627 6.23 4.34 37.46
CA ILE A 627 5.30 4.52 36.34
C ILE A 627 4.10 5.37 36.76
N LEU A 628 3.50 5.09 37.92
CA LEU A 628 2.37 5.86 38.45
C LEU A 628 2.74 7.33 38.67
N VAL A 629 3.91 7.59 39.26
CA VAL A 629 4.44 8.95 39.45
C VAL A 629 4.64 9.65 38.10
N MET A 630 5.24 8.97 37.12
CA MET A 630 5.46 9.53 35.78
C MET A 630 4.14 9.87 35.07
N LEU A 631 3.14 8.99 35.16
CA LEU A 631 1.80 9.23 34.62
C LEU A 631 1.09 10.39 35.33
N LEU A 632 1.26 10.52 36.65
CA LEU A 632 0.70 11.62 37.44
C LEU A 632 1.36 12.96 37.07
N VAL A 633 2.69 13.00 36.94
CA VAL A 633 3.42 14.19 36.48
C VAL A 633 2.94 14.60 35.09
N MET A 634 2.84 13.66 34.14
CA MET A 634 2.34 13.97 32.80
C MET A 634 0.88 14.46 32.81
N LYS A 635 0.02 13.89 33.66
CA LYS A 635 -1.36 14.37 33.84
C LYS A 635 -1.36 15.81 34.36
N THR A 636 -0.56 16.11 35.37
CA THR A 636 -0.44 17.47 35.94
C THR A 636 0.06 18.46 34.90
N VAL A 637 1.08 18.11 34.11
CA VAL A 637 1.60 18.95 33.02
C VAL A 637 0.56 19.16 31.92
N SER A 638 -0.19 18.12 31.54
CA SER A 638 -1.22 18.20 30.50
C SER A 638 -2.40 19.08 30.92
N VAL A 639 -2.91 18.89 32.15
CA VAL A 639 -3.98 19.73 32.72
C VAL A 639 -3.49 21.17 32.91
N GLY A 640 -2.26 21.33 33.41
CA GLY A 640 -1.63 22.64 33.58
C GLY A 640 -1.46 23.38 32.26
N ARG A 641 -1.09 22.68 31.18
CA ARG A 641 -1.04 23.24 29.83
C ARG A 641 -2.41 23.73 29.36
N ARG A 642 -3.48 22.98 29.65
CA ARG A 642 -4.84 23.36 29.24
C ARG A 642 -5.39 24.56 30.01
N ARG A 643 -5.14 24.65 31.32
CA ARG A 643 -5.66 25.72 32.19
C ARG A 643 -4.80 26.97 32.19
N PHE A 644 -3.48 26.84 32.15
CA PHE A 644 -2.57 27.96 32.42
C PHE A 644 -1.75 28.42 31.21
N SER A 645 -1.67 27.68 30.09
CA SER A 645 -0.79 28.10 28.99
C SER A 645 -1.29 29.30 28.18
N ALA A 646 -2.58 29.60 28.22
CA ALA A 646 -3.15 30.74 27.50
C ALA A 646 -3.13 32.02 28.35
N GLU A 647 -3.48 31.91 29.64
CA GLU A 647 -3.65 33.08 30.53
C GLU A 647 -2.44 33.33 31.45
N PHE A 648 -1.63 32.32 31.78
CA PHE A 648 -0.53 32.42 32.76
C PHE A 648 0.77 31.73 32.28
N GLN A 649 1.35 32.23 31.19
CA GLN A 649 2.55 31.63 30.60
C GLN A 649 3.75 31.55 31.57
N LEU A 650 3.94 32.55 32.43
CA LEU A 650 5.05 32.59 33.39
C LEU A 650 4.91 31.49 34.46
N VAL A 651 3.72 31.32 35.02
CA VAL A 651 3.41 30.26 36.01
C VAL A 651 3.64 28.89 35.41
N PHE A 652 3.21 28.68 34.15
CA PHE A 652 3.44 27.41 33.46
C PHE A 652 4.92 27.14 33.17
N ARG A 653 5.74 28.17 32.85
CA ARG A 653 7.19 28.03 32.72
C ARG A 653 7.86 27.71 34.06
N LEU A 654 7.42 28.33 35.15
CA LEU A 654 7.90 28.04 36.52
C LEU A 654 7.58 26.60 36.93
N ILE A 655 6.36 26.12 36.66
CA ILE A 655 5.98 24.71 36.92
C ILE A 655 6.89 23.75 36.14
N LYS A 656 7.19 24.03 34.87
CA LYS A 656 8.14 23.23 34.08
C LYS A 656 9.55 23.25 34.68
N GLY A 657 10.02 24.43 35.08
CA GLY A 657 11.32 24.59 35.74
C GLY A 657 11.40 23.81 37.05
N LEU A 658 10.36 23.86 37.87
CA LEU A 658 10.28 23.13 39.14
C LEU A 658 10.29 21.61 38.91
N ILE A 659 9.49 21.10 37.97
CA ILE A 659 9.50 19.68 37.60
C ILE A 659 10.89 19.25 37.12
N PHE A 660 11.57 20.08 36.32
CA PHE A 660 12.92 19.80 35.85
C PHE A 660 13.93 19.73 37.01
N ILE A 661 13.89 20.71 37.93
CA ILE A 661 14.75 20.71 39.12
C ILE A 661 14.49 19.47 39.97
N THR A 662 13.23 19.14 40.26
CA THR A 662 12.87 17.93 41.03
C THR A 662 13.38 16.67 40.35
N PHE A 663 13.28 16.56 39.03
CA PHE A 663 13.80 15.43 38.27
C PHE A 663 15.34 15.31 38.38
N ILE A 664 16.07 16.43 38.22
CA ILE A 664 17.52 16.46 38.38
C ILE A 664 17.92 16.11 39.82
N SER A 665 17.22 16.63 40.83
CA SER A 665 17.46 16.28 42.23
C SER A 665 17.27 14.79 42.50
N ILE A 666 16.23 14.16 41.93
CA ILE A 666 16.00 12.71 42.03
C ILE A 666 17.17 11.93 41.40
N ILE A 667 17.64 12.33 40.22
CA ILE A 667 18.81 11.69 39.58
C ILE A 667 20.05 11.82 40.46
N ILE A 668 20.34 13.02 40.99
CA ILE A 668 21.50 13.24 41.86
C ILE A 668 21.42 12.36 43.12
N ILE A 669 20.24 12.26 43.74
CA ILE A 669 20.01 11.42 44.91
C ILE A 669 20.21 9.92 44.56
N LEU A 670 19.68 9.47 43.43
CA LEU A 670 19.83 8.08 42.98
C LEU A 670 21.29 7.73 42.66
N THR A 671 22.05 8.66 42.07
CA THR A 671 23.49 8.47 41.81
C THR A 671 24.32 8.51 43.09
N ALA A 672 24.01 9.42 44.02
CA ALA A 672 24.79 9.63 45.24
C ALA A 672 24.50 8.61 46.35
N ILE A 673 23.23 8.20 46.52
CA ILE A 673 22.79 7.30 47.59
C ILE A 673 22.66 5.86 47.10
N ALA A 674 22.08 5.65 45.91
CA ALA A 674 21.83 4.30 45.38
C ALA A 674 22.96 3.80 44.46
N HIS A 675 24.07 4.55 44.35
CA HIS A 675 25.23 4.23 43.53
C HIS A 675 24.89 3.82 42.08
N MET A 676 23.86 4.44 41.49
CA MET A 676 23.47 4.16 40.10
C MET A 676 24.56 4.59 39.13
N THR A 677 24.92 3.69 38.21
CA THR A 677 25.80 4.03 37.09
C THR A 677 25.02 4.73 35.97
N VAL A 678 25.73 5.40 35.06
CA VAL A 678 25.13 5.99 33.85
C VAL A 678 24.44 4.91 33.00
N LEU A 679 24.99 3.69 32.98
CA LEU A 679 24.38 2.54 32.32
C LEU A 679 23.04 2.17 32.96
N ASP A 680 22.94 2.17 34.29
CA ASP A 680 21.68 1.89 35.00
C ASP A 680 20.59 2.92 34.64
N ILE A 681 20.94 4.20 34.46
CA ILE A 681 19.99 5.23 33.99
C ILE A 681 19.47 4.90 32.59
N PHE A 682 20.36 4.49 31.68
CA PHE A 682 19.97 4.10 30.32
C PHE A 682 19.09 2.85 30.32
N VAL A 683 19.41 1.85 31.14
CA VAL A 683 18.60 0.64 31.34
C VAL A 683 17.22 0.97 31.92
N CYS A 684 17.11 1.93 32.85
CA CYS A 684 15.82 2.42 33.33
C CYS A 684 14.97 3.03 32.21
N ILE A 685 15.56 3.88 31.35
CA ILE A 685 14.85 4.43 30.19
C ILE A 685 14.34 3.30 29.29
N LEU A 686 15.22 2.35 28.98
CA LEU A 686 14.89 1.19 28.17
C LEU A 686 13.83 0.30 28.83
N ALA A 687 13.78 0.17 30.15
CA ALA A 687 12.75 -0.62 30.83
C ALA A 687 11.39 0.09 30.87
N PHE A 688 11.35 1.37 31.25
CA PHE A 688 10.10 2.10 31.48
C PHE A 688 9.45 2.61 30.19
N MET A 689 10.23 2.96 29.15
CA MET A 689 9.67 3.47 27.90
C MET A 689 8.80 2.43 27.16
N PRO A 690 9.21 1.17 26.96
CA PRO A 690 8.36 0.13 26.39
C PRO A 690 7.20 -0.24 27.32
N THR A 691 7.37 -0.16 28.64
CA THR A 691 6.26 -0.42 29.58
C THR A 691 5.14 0.61 29.43
N GLY A 692 5.46 1.89 29.37
CA GLY A 692 4.47 2.94 29.11
C GLY A 692 3.82 2.78 27.74
N TRP A 693 4.54 2.23 26.76
CA TRP A 693 4.00 1.87 25.46
C TRP A 693 3.01 0.71 25.56
N GLY A 694 3.34 -0.35 26.31
CA GLY A 694 2.44 -1.47 26.59
C GLY A 694 1.14 -1.02 27.27
N LEU A 695 1.23 -0.12 28.25
CA LEU A 695 0.07 0.50 28.88
C LEU A 695 -0.78 1.29 27.87
N LEU A 696 -0.14 2.02 26.95
CA LEU A 696 -0.83 2.74 25.90
C LEU A 696 -1.61 1.79 24.99
N LEU A 697 -1.00 0.69 24.54
CA LEU A 697 -1.65 -0.32 23.68
C LEU A 697 -2.84 -0.98 24.38
N ILE A 698 -2.68 -1.37 25.65
CA ILE A 698 -3.79 -1.92 26.45
C ILE A 698 -4.92 -0.90 26.54
N ALA A 699 -4.61 0.36 26.88
CA ALA A 699 -5.62 1.41 26.99
C ALA A 699 -6.37 1.67 25.68
N GLN A 700 -5.70 1.52 24.53
CA GLN A 700 -6.35 1.58 23.21
C GLN A 700 -7.27 0.38 22.96
N ALA A 701 -6.84 -0.83 23.32
CA ALA A 701 -7.63 -2.05 23.15
C ALA A 701 -8.92 -2.05 24.00
N ILE A 702 -8.87 -1.48 25.21
CA ILE A 702 -10.03 -1.34 26.12
C ILE A 702 -10.60 0.09 26.18
N LYS A 703 -10.49 0.84 25.08
CA LYS A 703 -10.92 2.25 24.97
C LYS A 703 -12.28 2.56 25.63
N PRO A 704 -13.37 1.80 25.41
CA PRO A 704 -14.67 2.11 26.01
C PRO A 704 -14.66 2.17 27.54
N VAL A 705 -13.88 1.29 28.17
CA VAL A 705 -13.73 1.24 29.64
C VAL A 705 -12.92 2.44 30.13
N VAL A 706 -11.84 2.77 29.42
CA VAL A 706 -10.96 3.91 29.78
C VAL A 706 -11.68 5.26 29.62
N GLU A 707 -12.56 5.38 28.63
CA GLU A 707 -13.43 6.54 28.45
C GLU A 707 -14.45 6.66 29.58
N MET A 708 -15.05 5.55 30.02
CA MET A 708 -15.98 5.53 31.17
C MET A 708 -15.31 6.00 32.48
N VAL A 709 -14.04 5.64 32.69
CA VAL A 709 -13.26 6.05 33.88
C VAL A 709 -12.70 7.49 33.75
N GLY A 710 -12.89 8.15 32.59
CA GLY A 710 -12.45 9.53 32.37
C GLY A 710 -10.94 9.70 32.17
N LEU A 711 -10.19 8.60 31.94
CA LEU A 711 -8.73 8.63 31.78
C LEU A 711 -8.27 8.83 30.33
N TRP A 712 -9.19 8.82 29.36
CA TRP A 712 -8.86 8.94 27.93
C TRP A 712 -8.08 10.22 27.59
N GLY A 713 -8.35 11.33 28.29
CA GLY A 713 -7.59 12.57 28.14
C GLY A 713 -6.10 12.42 28.47
N SER A 714 -5.77 11.61 29.48
CA SER A 714 -4.39 11.28 29.87
C SER A 714 -3.74 10.33 28.86
N VAL A 715 -4.47 9.32 28.39
CA VAL A 715 -4.00 8.39 27.33
C VAL A 715 -3.65 9.15 26.06
N LYS A 716 -4.50 10.10 25.63
CA LYS A 716 -4.19 10.97 24.48
C LYS A 716 -2.94 11.82 24.70
N ALA A 717 -2.71 12.33 25.90
CA ALA A 717 -1.51 13.12 26.19
C ALA A 717 -0.25 12.24 26.15
N LEU A 718 -0.31 11.04 26.73
CA LEU A 718 0.76 10.04 26.68
C LEU A 718 1.09 9.65 25.24
N ALA A 719 0.06 9.29 24.46
CA ALA A 719 0.20 8.95 23.05
C ALA A 719 0.91 10.05 22.26
N ARG A 720 0.50 11.31 22.45
CA ARG A 720 1.15 12.45 21.77
C ARG A 720 2.61 12.58 22.17
N GLY A 721 2.95 12.31 23.43
CA GLY A 721 4.34 12.30 23.91
C GLY A 721 5.19 11.26 23.17
N TYR A 722 4.70 10.03 23.02
CA TYR A 722 5.37 8.99 22.23
C TYR A 722 5.54 9.39 20.77
N GLU A 723 4.51 9.98 20.15
CA GLU A 723 4.55 10.40 18.75
C GLU A 723 5.56 11.54 18.52
N ILE A 724 5.66 12.48 19.46
CA ILE A 724 6.70 13.53 19.45
C ILE A 724 8.09 12.91 19.57
N LEU A 725 8.30 12.00 20.53
CA LEU A 725 9.59 11.34 20.75
C LEU A 725 10.04 10.55 19.51
N MET A 726 9.14 9.75 18.93
CA MET A 726 9.41 9.00 17.71
C MET A 726 9.69 9.93 16.52
N GLY A 727 8.89 10.99 16.36
CA GLY A 727 9.09 11.96 15.30
C GLY A 727 10.44 12.64 15.40
N LEU A 728 10.87 13.04 16.59
CA LEU A 728 12.21 13.59 16.86
C LEU A 728 13.31 12.58 16.54
N LEU A 729 13.17 11.34 17.00
CA LEU A 729 14.16 10.28 16.76
C LEU A 729 14.40 10.03 15.28
N LEU A 730 13.36 10.12 14.45
CA LEU A 730 13.45 10.01 12.99
C LEU A 730 13.98 11.31 12.35
N PHE A 731 13.50 12.46 12.80
CA PHE A 731 13.79 13.75 12.18
C PHE A 731 15.25 14.18 12.40
N THR A 732 15.82 13.93 13.59
CA THR A 732 17.18 14.38 13.92
C THR A 732 18.26 13.82 12.98
N PRO A 733 18.33 12.50 12.71
CA PRO A 733 19.27 11.97 11.72
C PRO A 733 19.07 12.54 10.31
N ILE A 734 17.82 12.74 9.88
CA ILE A 734 17.51 13.30 8.56
C ILE A 734 17.99 14.75 8.46
N ALA A 735 17.70 15.57 9.47
CA ALA A 735 18.14 16.96 9.54
C ALA A 735 19.66 17.08 9.59
N PHE A 736 20.33 16.19 10.31
CA PHE A 736 21.79 16.11 10.33
C PHE A 736 22.36 15.78 8.94
N LEU A 737 21.81 14.76 8.26
CA LEU A 737 22.24 14.39 6.91
C LEU A 737 21.97 15.49 5.88
N ALA A 738 20.86 16.24 6.03
CA ALA A 738 20.51 17.35 5.16
C ALA A 738 21.47 18.55 5.25
N TRP A 739 22.30 18.62 6.30
CA TRP A 739 23.37 19.61 6.39
C TRP A 739 24.46 19.40 5.34
N PHE A 740 24.60 18.17 4.83
CA PHE A 740 25.64 17.80 3.89
C PHE A 740 25.10 17.82 2.44
N PRO A 741 25.51 18.77 1.59
CA PRO A 741 24.95 18.92 0.25
C PRO A 741 25.12 17.67 -0.64
N PHE A 742 26.22 16.94 -0.47
CA PHE A 742 26.51 15.73 -1.24
C PHE A 742 25.47 14.62 -1.05
N VAL A 743 24.77 14.58 0.10
CA VAL A 743 23.74 13.57 0.38
C VAL A 743 22.54 13.76 -0.54
N SER A 744 22.10 15.01 -0.72
CA SER A 744 20.99 15.37 -1.62
C SER A 744 21.35 15.09 -3.09
N GLU A 745 22.58 15.38 -3.49
CA GLU A 745 23.07 15.07 -4.84
C GLU A 745 23.14 13.55 -5.10
N PHE A 746 23.70 12.81 -4.13
CA PHE A 746 23.78 11.35 -4.21
C PHE A 746 22.38 10.72 -4.30
N GLN A 747 21.45 11.15 -3.45
CA GLN A 747 20.05 10.72 -3.49
C GLN A 747 19.44 10.97 -4.87
N THR A 748 19.60 12.18 -5.43
CA THR A 748 18.98 12.53 -6.72
C THR A 748 19.51 11.64 -7.86
N ARG A 749 20.83 11.37 -7.89
CA ARG A 749 21.47 10.49 -8.88
C ARG A 749 21.03 9.02 -8.72
N MET A 750 20.78 8.60 -7.49
CA MET A 750 20.30 7.24 -7.20
C MET A 750 18.82 7.05 -7.57
N LEU A 751 17.98 8.08 -7.38
CA LEU A 751 16.54 7.98 -7.61
C LEU A 751 16.13 8.10 -9.08
N PHE A 752 16.84 8.92 -9.85
CA PHE A 752 16.42 9.25 -11.21
C PHE A 752 17.48 8.85 -12.23
N ASN A 753 17.02 8.32 -13.36
CA ASN A 753 17.90 8.02 -14.50
C ASN A 753 18.55 9.31 -15.04
N GLN A 754 19.79 9.25 -15.54
CA GLN A 754 20.55 10.41 -16.03
C GLN A 754 19.80 11.22 -17.09
N ALA A 755 19.06 10.56 -18.00
CA ALA A 755 18.25 11.23 -19.02
C ALA A 755 17.11 12.07 -18.42
N PHE A 756 16.44 11.53 -17.39
CA PHE A 756 15.37 12.22 -16.67
C PHE A 756 15.93 13.29 -15.72
N SER A 757 17.07 13.02 -15.08
CA SER A 757 17.81 13.97 -14.25
C SER A 757 18.28 15.20 -15.04
N ARG A 758 18.72 15.03 -16.30
CA ARG A 758 19.06 16.16 -17.19
C ARG A 758 17.82 17.00 -17.52
N GLY A 759 16.69 16.37 -17.84
CA GLY A 759 15.41 17.06 -18.06
C GLY A 759 14.91 17.80 -16.81
N LEU A 760 15.09 17.22 -15.62
CA LEU A 760 14.76 17.83 -14.33
C LEU A 760 15.66 19.01 -13.96
N GLN A 761 16.97 18.90 -14.21
CA GLN A 761 17.91 19.99 -14.00
C GLN A 761 17.59 21.16 -14.93
N ILE A 762 17.30 20.89 -16.21
CA ILE A 762 16.85 21.91 -17.17
C ILE A 762 15.52 22.54 -16.71
N SER A 763 14.56 21.74 -16.21
CA SER A 763 13.29 22.25 -15.67
C SER A 763 13.47 23.10 -14.41
N ARG A 764 14.36 22.74 -13.49
CA ARG A 764 14.71 23.56 -12.30
C ARG A 764 15.35 24.89 -12.70
N ILE A 765 16.26 24.87 -13.67
CA ILE A 765 16.93 26.07 -14.21
C ILE A 765 15.90 26.98 -14.91
N LEU A 766 15.01 26.43 -15.74
CA LEU A 766 13.96 27.19 -16.41
C LEU A 766 12.84 27.66 -15.46
N GLY A 767 12.55 26.88 -14.41
CA GLY A 767 11.56 27.20 -13.38
C GLY A 767 12.01 28.30 -12.42
N GLY A 768 13.32 28.40 -12.13
CA GLY A 768 13.92 29.51 -11.40
C GLY A 768 13.64 30.86 -12.07
N HIS A 769 13.80 30.94 -13.39
CA HIS A 769 13.52 32.16 -14.15
C HIS A 769 12.04 32.58 -14.19
N LYS A 770 11.09 31.67 -13.97
CA LYS A 770 9.66 32.04 -13.87
C LYS A 770 9.30 32.70 -12.55
N LYS A 771 9.97 32.35 -11.44
CA LYS A 771 9.76 33.02 -10.15
C LYS A 771 10.32 34.44 -10.15
N ASP A 772 11.48 34.64 -10.76
CA ASP A 772 12.12 35.98 -10.85
C ASP A 772 11.37 36.94 -11.79
N ARG A 773 10.64 36.43 -12.79
CA ARG A 773 9.73 37.26 -13.61
C ARG A 773 8.43 37.61 -12.90
N ALA A 774 7.93 36.77 -12.00
CA ALA A 774 6.71 37.05 -11.25
C ALA A 774 6.91 38.12 -10.15
N THR A 775 8.13 38.25 -9.62
CA THR A 775 8.50 39.34 -8.71
C THR A 775 8.76 40.66 -9.41
N ARG A 776 9.19 40.65 -10.68
CA ARG A 776 9.45 41.88 -11.47
C ARG A 776 8.21 42.54 -12.08
N ASN A 777 7.07 41.83 -12.15
CA ASN A 777 5.78 42.36 -12.60
C ASN A 777 4.91 42.89 -11.46
N LYS A 778 5.50 43.14 -10.28
CA LYS A 778 4.84 43.75 -9.11
C LYS A 778 5.55 45.01 -8.61
N GLU A 779 6.40 45.62 -9.43
CA GLU A 779 6.87 47.01 -9.25
C GLU A 779 6.28 47.91 -10.32
#